data_AF-A0A5A7QQI0-F1
#
_entry.id   AF-A0A5A7QQI0-F1
#
_cell.length_a   1.000
_cell.length_b   1.000
_cell.length_c   1.000
_cell.angle_alpha   90.00
_cell.angle_beta   90.00
_cell.angle_gamma   90.00
#
_symmetry.space_group_name_H-M   'P 1'
#
loop_
_entity.id
_entity.type
_entity.pdbx_description
1 polymer ?
#
loop_
_entity_poly.entity_id
_entity_poly.type
_entity_poly.pdbx_seq_one_letter_code
_entity_poly.pdbx_strand_id
1 'polypeptide(L)'
;MDSKSFLKIIALLGFLSLPHQAFGSSRRLSLLPDGDDAAPDGVCSAAITVHGYKCQEYDVTTDDGYILSVQRIPQGRAGSRGPNRTPVLLQHGVLVDGMTWVLNSPEQSLAMILADNGFDVWISNIRGTRFSRRHLQLEPHDPEFWDWTWDDLVIYDLPSVIDLVFKKTGQKIHYVGHSMGTLIALASFSEGKLIDKVKSAALLSPIAYLSHMTTALGNMAARAFVGEITTAFGLAEFDPKGQPVADFLNALCLTSGIDCYDLMSALTGKNCCLNSSTVDIFLKNEPQSTSTKNLVHLAQTVRDGVLSKYDYGNKAFNLEHYGESRPPVYDLTKIPPNFPLFLSYGGEDALSDVKDVATLLDALKNHDVDKLHVQYIKDYAHADFIMGITAKDVVYNKILLLWGHLPQLKVKLKLMAVATGFFPLSSRAALPSLTLPTCRASSSPTLLKRLPPPPPPPPPPLLLHQELNTSPISTSSCALHCPHFQTCSGCTHEYNLHDPPILDEAIKFFNGIGVSNFTFDSCRLWEWRCRAKLAVRGSSMRPLIGLYEVGTHNAVDIPECKAHHPSINAAVDLLKQAMAELNIIPYDEDLGTGELRYVQMAVTTYNTSLPASERYKKGKVQVALVWNSRNENSPSCDKLNALANYMWIKGGPKNDVHLIHSVWANFQTSTNNVIFGNRWRHLFGEIDFWEHVGGIDVSMVPSSFGQANTRAFDALLRKLQKYVPFGASVVDLYAGAGVIGLSLAATRKCRSVKCVEVNKESKHSFEKTASRLPTNTESSISWHHADASKDPLSWLIGSDVVVVDPPRKGLDPSLLNALQSVSFMKIKDILPESTQRKVKLEKRPWVLRERETSVHSNSGIVENESRSLPQTLIYISCGWDTLRSWLFSKKDQRQPLRERNLKRKDPVKAQNYIRRCKIELLRIKIFKDLYPLYCEI
;
A
#
# COMPACT_ATOMS: atom_id res chain seq x y z
N MET A 1 32.83 -8.03 4.66
CA MET A 1 32.93 -8.68 3.33
C MET A 1 34.40 -8.80 2.98
N ASP A 2 34.81 -9.97 2.50
CA ASP A 2 36.18 -10.22 2.03
C ASP A 2 36.42 -9.49 0.68
N SER A 3 37.66 -9.05 0.44
CA SER A 3 38.09 -8.25 -0.72
C SER A 3 37.66 -8.86 -2.07
N LYS A 4 37.53 -10.19 -2.12
CA LYS A 4 37.07 -10.96 -3.30
C LYS A 4 35.59 -10.75 -3.65
N SER A 5 34.73 -10.41 -2.68
CA SER A 5 33.31 -10.14 -2.96
C SER A 5 33.09 -8.72 -3.48
N PHE A 6 33.95 -7.77 -3.08
CA PHE A 6 33.94 -6.39 -3.57
C PHE A 6 34.39 -6.31 -5.03
N LEU A 7 35.45 -7.06 -5.41
CA LEU A 7 35.90 -7.15 -6.81
C LEU A 7 34.83 -7.76 -7.75
N LYS A 8 33.98 -8.67 -7.26
CA LYS A 8 32.89 -9.26 -8.06
C LYS A 8 31.79 -8.24 -8.37
N ILE A 9 31.50 -7.32 -7.46
CA ILE A 9 30.52 -6.24 -7.66
C ILE A 9 31.07 -5.23 -8.67
N ILE A 10 32.33 -4.83 -8.55
CA ILE A 10 33.00 -3.96 -9.53
C ILE A 10 33.05 -4.61 -10.92
N ALA A 11 33.36 -5.90 -11.00
CA ALA A 11 33.37 -6.64 -12.25
C ALA A 11 31.98 -6.76 -12.88
N LEU A 12 30.90 -6.89 -12.08
CA LEU A 12 29.53 -6.94 -12.59
C LEU A 12 29.08 -5.58 -13.15
N LEU A 13 29.55 -4.48 -12.55
CA LEU A 13 29.18 -3.11 -12.93
C LEU A 13 29.99 -2.60 -14.14
N GLY A 14 31.25 -3.01 -14.29
CA GLY A 14 32.08 -2.65 -15.45
C GLY A 14 31.62 -3.26 -16.79
N PHE A 15 30.78 -4.31 -16.76
CA PHE A 15 30.20 -4.89 -17.99
C PHE A 15 28.97 -4.14 -18.52
N LEU A 16 28.42 -3.18 -17.77
CA LEU A 16 27.26 -2.37 -18.18
C LEU A 16 27.66 -1.02 -18.81
N SER A 17 28.95 -0.68 -18.83
CA SER A 17 29.47 0.57 -19.37
C SER A 17 30.52 0.31 -20.47
N LEU A 18 30.06 0.05 -21.69
CA LEU A 18 30.86 0.22 -22.90
C LEU A 18 30.28 1.40 -23.70
N PRO A 19 31.07 2.45 -24.01
CA PRO A 19 30.58 3.61 -24.73
C PRO A 19 30.46 3.29 -26.22
N HIS A 20 29.25 3.32 -26.77
CA HIS A 20 29.10 3.41 -28.22
C HIS A 20 29.38 4.85 -28.67
N GLN A 21 30.50 5.02 -29.37
CA GLN A 21 30.89 6.25 -30.06
C GLN A 21 29.77 6.75 -30.99
N ALA A 22 29.29 7.97 -30.75
CA ALA A 22 28.42 8.68 -31.67
C ALA A 22 29.26 9.33 -32.78
N PHE A 23 29.06 8.89 -34.03
CA PHE A 23 29.46 9.66 -35.21
C PHE A 23 28.41 10.74 -35.46
N GLY A 24 28.83 12.00 -35.39
CA GLY A 24 27.98 13.14 -35.70
C GLY A 24 27.60 13.20 -37.19
N SER A 25 26.34 13.57 -37.45
CA SER A 25 25.97 14.24 -38.70
C SER A 25 24.93 15.32 -38.40
N SER A 26 25.33 16.53 -38.74
CA SER A 26 24.60 17.77 -38.54
C SER A 26 23.45 17.89 -39.54
N ARG A 27 22.20 17.89 -39.08
CA ARG A 27 21.08 18.58 -39.73
C ARG A 27 20.13 19.15 -38.68
N ARG A 28 20.12 20.49 -38.59
CA ARG A 28 19.07 21.27 -37.94
C ARG A 28 17.71 20.87 -38.51
N LEU A 29 16.80 20.39 -37.67
CA LEU A 29 15.37 20.47 -37.91
C LEU A 29 14.71 20.94 -36.61
N SER A 30 14.08 22.11 -36.71
CA SER A 30 13.40 22.86 -35.66
C SER A 30 12.36 22.01 -34.91
N LEU A 31 12.64 21.72 -33.64
CA LEU A 31 11.68 21.15 -32.69
C LEU A 31 10.78 22.27 -32.15
N LEU A 32 9.48 22.07 -32.31
CA LEU A 32 8.44 22.80 -31.56
C LEU A 32 8.47 22.33 -30.10
N PRO A 33 8.08 23.18 -29.13
CA PRO A 33 8.17 22.84 -27.71
C PRO A 33 7.19 21.72 -27.35
N ASP A 34 7.67 20.74 -26.58
CA ASP A 34 6.85 19.71 -25.94
C ASP A 34 5.77 20.36 -25.06
N GLY A 35 4.52 19.94 -25.25
CA GLY A 35 3.35 20.48 -24.57
C GLY A 35 3.06 19.79 -23.25
N ASP A 36 3.38 20.50 -22.17
CA ASP A 36 2.78 20.55 -20.83
C ASP A 36 2.64 19.26 -20.00
N ASP A 37 3.59 19.11 -19.08
CA ASP A 37 3.43 18.50 -17.75
C ASP A 37 2.30 19.19 -16.96
N ALA A 38 1.15 18.54 -16.84
CA ALA A 38 0.13 18.97 -15.89
C ALA A 38 0.64 18.68 -14.47
N ALA A 39 0.94 19.73 -13.70
CA ALA A 39 1.43 19.65 -12.33
C ALA A 39 0.62 18.64 -11.48
N PRO A 40 1.29 17.76 -10.70
CA PRO A 40 0.60 16.83 -9.80
C PRO A 40 -0.30 17.59 -8.82
N ASP A 41 -1.45 17.00 -8.45
CA ASP A 41 -2.26 17.52 -7.34
C ASP A 41 -1.36 17.76 -6.12
N GLY A 42 -1.36 18.99 -5.60
CA GLY A 42 -0.56 19.36 -4.44
C GLY A 42 -0.99 18.59 -3.19
N VAL A 43 -0.07 18.47 -2.22
CA VAL A 43 -0.26 17.80 -0.92
C VAL A 43 -1.57 18.25 -0.25
N CYS A 44 -1.93 19.53 -0.36
CA CYS A 44 -3.18 20.05 0.19
C CYS A 44 -4.42 19.33 -0.36
N SER A 45 -4.54 19.22 -1.69
CA SER A 45 -5.67 18.55 -2.34
C SER A 45 -5.65 17.03 -2.16
N ALA A 46 -4.45 16.44 -2.14
CA ALA A 46 -4.29 14.99 -2.10
C ALA A 46 -4.50 14.37 -0.70
N ALA A 47 -4.07 15.05 0.36
CA ALA A 47 -4.00 14.45 1.70
C ALA A 47 -4.60 15.30 2.82
N ILE A 48 -4.71 16.63 2.69
CA ILE A 48 -5.12 17.48 3.83
C ILE A 48 -6.60 17.85 3.75
N THR A 49 -7.04 18.37 2.61
CA THR A 49 -8.41 18.86 2.42
C THR A 49 -9.45 17.75 2.42
N VAL A 50 -9.06 16.53 2.01
CA VAL A 50 -9.91 15.33 2.04
C VAL A 50 -10.37 14.96 3.46
N HIS A 51 -9.63 15.40 4.48
CA HIS A 51 -9.99 15.21 5.89
C HIS A 51 -10.70 16.42 6.51
N GLY A 52 -11.09 17.42 5.71
CA GLY A 52 -11.85 18.59 6.16
C GLY A 52 -10.99 19.72 6.74
N TYR A 53 -9.66 19.68 6.59
CA TYR A 53 -8.78 20.79 6.97
C TYR A 53 -8.72 21.85 5.87
N LYS A 54 -8.58 23.12 6.28
CA LYS A 54 -8.16 24.18 5.34
C LYS A 54 -6.67 24.01 5.07
N CYS A 55 -6.26 24.20 3.83
CA CYS A 55 -4.87 24.07 3.44
C CYS A 55 -4.49 25.14 2.41
N GLN A 56 -3.29 25.69 2.53
CA GLN A 56 -2.71 26.68 1.63
C GLN A 56 -1.35 26.16 1.15
N GLU A 57 -0.98 26.44 -0.10
CA GLU A 57 0.32 26.08 -0.66
C GLU A 57 1.07 27.35 -1.03
N TYR A 58 2.37 27.36 -0.76
CA TYR A 58 3.27 28.45 -1.03
C TYR A 58 4.49 27.94 -1.80
N ASP A 59 4.91 28.72 -2.78
CA ASP A 59 6.20 28.56 -3.42
C ASP A 59 7.23 29.44 -2.70
N VAL A 60 8.39 28.87 -2.38
CA VAL A 60 9.55 29.56 -1.80
C VAL A 60 10.71 29.42 -2.74
N THR A 61 11.22 30.54 -3.25
CA THR A 61 12.44 30.55 -4.05
C THR A 61 13.65 30.72 -3.13
N THR A 62 14.60 29.80 -3.21
CA THR A 62 15.88 29.87 -2.49
C THR A 62 16.85 30.82 -3.20
N ASP A 63 17.88 31.29 -2.48
CA ASP A 63 18.87 32.23 -3.03
C ASP A 63 19.64 31.65 -4.23
N ASP A 64 19.83 30.33 -4.27
CA ASP A 64 20.46 29.62 -5.37
C ASP A 64 19.48 29.23 -6.49
N GLY A 65 18.17 29.51 -6.34
CA GLY A 65 17.20 29.48 -7.43
C GLY A 65 16.21 28.30 -7.42
N TYR A 66 16.25 27.40 -6.45
CA TYR A 66 15.26 26.32 -6.32
C TYR A 66 13.90 26.88 -5.89
N ILE A 67 12.82 26.28 -6.37
CA ILE A 67 11.45 26.66 -6.00
C ILE A 67 10.83 25.52 -5.18
N LEU A 68 10.76 25.73 -3.88
CA LEU A 68 10.28 24.77 -2.89
C LEU A 68 8.78 24.93 -2.65
N SER A 69 8.06 23.80 -2.53
CA SER A 69 6.67 23.79 -2.12
C SER A 69 6.52 23.67 -0.61
N VAL A 70 5.72 24.56 0.00
CA VAL A 70 5.43 24.59 1.43
C VAL A 70 3.92 24.61 1.64
N GLN A 71 3.39 23.63 2.37
CA GLN A 71 1.99 23.56 2.75
C GLN A 71 1.75 24.23 4.11
N ARG A 72 0.54 24.76 4.30
CA ARG A 72 0.09 25.35 5.56
C ARG A 72 -1.31 24.88 5.92
N ILE A 73 -1.46 24.37 7.14
CA ILE A 73 -2.72 24.08 7.80
C ILE A 73 -2.96 25.16 8.87
N PRO A 74 -3.69 26.24 8.56
CA PRO A 74 -3.79 27.41 9.44
C PRO A 74 -4.65 27.18 10.69
N GLN A 75 -5.46 26.11 10.72
CA GLN A 75 -6.34 25.76 11.84
C GLN A 75 -6.85 24.32 11.73
N GLY A 76 -7.23 23.75 12.89
CA GLY A 76 -7.93 22.46 12.97
C GLY A 76 -9.38 22.46 12.49
N ARG A 77 -9.96 21.26 12.40
CA ARG A 77 -11.30 21.00 11.81
C ARG A 77 -12.44 21.71 12.52
N ALA A 78 -12.40 21.73 13.86
CA ALA A 78 -13.44 22.35 14.68
C ALA A 78 -13.39 23.90 14.71
N GLY A 79 -12.42 24.52 14.02
CA GLY A 79 -12.24 25.96 14.02
C GLY A 79 -11.84 26.49 15.40
N SER A 80 -10.57 26.35 15.77
CA SER A 80 -10.06 26.81 17.07
C SER A 80 -10.18 28.33 17.19
N ARG A 81 -10.73 28.85 18.30
CA ARG A 81 -10.91 30.30 18.55
C ARG A 81 -9.59 30.94 18.99
N GLY A 82 -9.05 31.87 18.19
CA GLY A 82 -7.93 32.74 18.57
C GLY A 82 -7.23 33.36 17.35
N PRO A 83 -6.90 34.67 17.36
CA PRO A 83 -6.31 35.36 16.20
C PRO A 83 -4.80 35.13 16.02
N ASN A 84 -4.10 34.54 16.98
CA ASN A 84 -2.63 34.41 16.96
C ASN A 84 -2.18 32.99 17.35
N ARG A 85 -2.07 32.09 16.37
CA ARG A 85 -1.62 30.70 16.56
C ARG A 85 -0.10 30.64 16.42
N THR A 86 0.55 29.83 17.25
CA THR A 86 2.01 29.68 17.18
C THR A 86 2.38 28.80 15.98
N PRO A 87 3.33 29.25 15.12
CA PRO A 87 3.72 28.48 13.96
C PRO A 87 4.60 27.28 14.32
N VAL A 88 4.33 26.15 13.67
CA VAL A 88 5.15 24.94 13.74
C VAL A 88 5.58 24.57 12.32
N LEU A 89 6.87 24.38 12.08
CA LEU A 89 7.41 23.89 10.81
C LEU A 89 7.80 22.41 10.95
N LEU A 90 7.27 21.57 10.07
CA LEU A 90 7.55 20.15 9.98
C LEU A 90 8.45 19.87 8.77
N GLN A 91 9.61 19.27 9.03
CA GLN A 91 10.64 19.00 8.02
C GLN A 91 10.95 17.50 7.96
N HIS A 92 10.69 16.91 6.79
CA HIS A 92 10.90 15.48 6.54
C HIS A 92 12.38 15.09 6.36
N GLY A 93 12.64 13.78 6.29
CA GLY A 93 13.95 13.16 6.12
C GLY A 93 14.41 12.98 4.67
N VAL A 94 15.42 12.13 4.47
CA VAL A 94 15.94 11.76 3.15
C VAL A 94 15.01 10.74 2.47
N LEU A 95 14.92 10.77 1.13
CA LEU A 95 14.08 9.87 0.31
C LEU A 95 12.59 9.87 0.65
N VAL A 96 12.10 10.90 1.33
CA VAL A 96 10.68 11.12 1.63
C VAL A 96 10.29 12.57 1.34
N ASP A 97 9.00 12.90 1.38
CA ASP A 97 8.51 14.28 1.29
C ASP A 97 7.54 14.67 2.44
N GLY A 98 6.95 15.87 2.34
CA GLY A 98 6.03 16.42 3.32
C GLY A 98 4.74 15.61 3.53
N MET A 99 4.38 14.71 2.60
CA MET A 99 3.24 13.80 2.77
C MET A 99 3.40 12.90 3.99
N THR A 100 4.62 12.55 4.39
CA THR A 100 4.91 11.72 5.56
C THR A 100 4.22 12.18 6.84
N TRP A 101 4.04 13.50 7.02
CA TRP A 101 3.38 14.09 8.18
C TRP A 101 1.85 13.92 8.19
N VAL A 102 1.27 13.48 7.07
CA VAL A 102 -0.18 13.40 6.79
C VAL A 102 -0.62 12.05 6.21
N LEU A 103 0.22 11.00 6.32
CA LEU A 103 -0.12 9.65 5.81
C LEU A 103 -1.14 8.89 6.66
N ASN A 104 -1.18 9.17 7.96
CA ASN A 104 -2.08 8.52 8.90
C ASN A 104 -3.43 9.25 8.98
N SER A 105 -4.37 8.69 9.75
CA SER A 105 -5.62 9.38 10.07
C SER A 105 -5.37 10.72 10.79
N PRO A 106 -6.31 11.68 10.75
CA PRO A 106 -6.17 12.97 11.43
C PRO A 106 -5.84 12.87 12.93
N GLU A 107 -6.33 11.81 13.58
CA GLU A 107 -6.10 11.56 15.00
C GLU A 107 -4.73 10.94 15.29
N GLN A 108 -3.94 10.60 14.26
CA GLN A 108 -2.64 9.92 14.34
C GLN A 108 -1.52 10.69 13.63
N SER A 109 -1.83 11.57 12.67
CA SER A 109 -0.84 12.38 11.95
C SER A 109 -0.44 13.63 12.73
N LEU A 110 0.86 13.81 12.99
CA LEU A 110 1.38 14.93 13.78
C LEU A 110 0.90 16.29 13.27
N ALA A 111 0.91 16.51 11.96
CA ALA A 111 0.48 17.78 11.37
C ALA A 111 -0.98 18.11 11.71
N MET A 112 -1.86 17.13 11.62
CA MET A 112 -3.29 17.29 11.88
C MET A 112 -3.58 17.38 13.38
N ILE A 113 -2.87 16.61 14.20
CA ILE A 113 -2.93 16.70 15.67
C ILE A 113 -2.52 18.10 16.14
N LEU A 114 -1.42 18.66 15.62
CA LEU A 114 -0.98 20.01 15.95
C LEU A 114 -2.01 21.06 15.54
N ALA A 115 -2.56 20.96 14.32
CA ALA A 115 -3.60 21.88 13.85
C ALA A 115 -4.86 21.83 14.73
N ASP A 116 -5.32 20.63 15.11
CA ASP A 116 -6.46 20.43 16.01
C ASP A 116 -6.18 20.95 17.43
N ASN A 117 -4.91 20.96 17.86
CA ASN A 117 -4.47 21.56 19.13
C ASN A 117 -4.12 23.07 19.02
N GLY A 118 -4.49 23.73 17.91
CA GLY A 118 -4.44 25.18 17.78
C GLY A 118 -3.13 25.77 17.27
N PHE A 119 -2.22 24.96 16.75
CA PHE A 119 -1.01 25.44 16.07
C PHE A 119 -1.31 25.86 14.62
N ASP A 120 -0.47 26.77 14.10
CA ASP A 120 -0.40 27.09 12.67
C ASP A 120 0.68 26.21 12.04
N VAL A 121 0.27 25.14 11.34
CA VAL A 121 1.20 24.08 10.93
C VAL A 121 1.68 24.34 9.51
N TRP A 122 3.00 24.29 9.32
CA TRP A 122 3.69 24.43 8.04
C TRP A 122 4.46 23.15 7.75
N ILE A 123 4.43 22.68 6.51
CA ILE A 123 5.11 21.46 6.06
C ILE A 123 5.97 21.85 4.88
N SER A 124 7.28 21.62 4.97
CA SER A 124 8.24 21.93 3.91
C SER A 124 8.68 20.70 3.14
N ASN A 125 8.96 20.89 1.84
CA ASN A 125 9.49 19.86 0.96
C ASN A 125 10.89 20.26 0.46
N ILE A 126 11.87 19.39 0.65
CA ILE A 126 13.27 19.59 0.23
C ILE A 126 13.38 19.58 -1.30
N ARG A 127 14.28 20.40 -1.86
CA ARG A 127 14.62 20.40 -3.30
C ARG A 127 14.79 18.99 -3.88
N GLY A 128 14.34 18.79 -5.11
CA GLY A 128 14.43 17.51 -5.83
C GLY A 128 13.32 16.49 -5.53
N THR A 129 12.61 16.62 -4.40
CA THR A 129 11.38 15.84 -4.13
C THR A 129 10.26 16.23 -5.10
N ARG A 130 9.25 15.36 -5.28
CA ARG A 130 8.14 15.57 -6.22
C ARG A 130 7.52 16.96 -6.17
N PHE A 131 7.35 17.54 -4.98
CA PHE A 131 6.71 18.86 -4.81
C PHE A 131 7.68 20.04 -4.91
N SER A 132 8.98 19.81 -4.81
CA SER A 132 10.04 20.84 -4.88
C SER A 132 11.05 20.55 -5.99
N ARG A 133 10.56 20.06 -7.14
CA ARG A 133 11.37 19.68 -8.31
C ARG A 133 11.38 20.78 -9.38
N ARG A 134 11.63 22.02 -8.98
CA ARG A 134 11.66 23.19 -9.87
C ARG A 134 12.81 24.13 -9.52
N HIS A 135 13.29 24.86 -10.52
CA HIS A 135 14.34 25.85 -10.40
C HIS A 135 14.07 27.03 -11.35
N LEU A 136 14.64 28.21 -11.08
CA LEU A 136 14.46 29.41 -11.92
C LEU A 136 15.08 29.29 -13.31
N GLN A 137 16.15 28.50 -13.44
CA GLN A 137 16.99 28.46 -14.65
C GLN A 137 17.38 27.05 -15.11
N LEU A 138 17.20 26.03 -14.26
CA LEU A 138 17.69 24.67 -14.49
C LEU A 138 16.48 23.74 -14.57
N GLU A 139 16.55 22.74 -15.44
CA GLU A 139 15.50 21.72 -15.54
C GLU A 139 15.96 20.42 -14.85
N PRO A 140 15.04 19.56 -14.38
CA PRO A 140 15.42 18.34 -13.68
C PRO A 140 16.23 17.32 -14.52
N HIS A 141 16.30 17.49 -15.84
CA HIS A 141 17.18 16.67 -16.69
C HIS A 141 18.63 17.19 -16.74
N ASP A 142 18.87 18.42 -16.28
CA ASP A 142 20.21 19.01 -16.24
C ASP A 142 20.99 18.43 -15.04
N PRO A 143 22.20 17.87 -15.25
CA PRO A 143 23.01 17.36 -14.15
C PRO A 143 23.27 18.40 -13.04
N GLU A 144 23.40 19.67 -13.42
CA GLU A 144 23.61 20.82 -12.52
C GLU A 144 22.41 21.04 -11.57
N PHE A 145 21.19 20.66 -11.96
CA PHE A 145 20.01 20.66 -11.07
C PHE A 145 20.17 19.69 -9.89
N TRP A 146 21.05 18.69 -10.01
CA TRP A 146 21.28 17.71 -8.96
C TRP A 146 22.62 17.91 -8.24
N ASP A 147 23.33 19.01 -8.48
CA ASP A 147 24.66 19.25 -7.92
C ASP A 147 24.66 19.82 -6.49
N TRP A 148 23.79 19.29 -5.61
CA TRP A 148 23.60 19.77 -4.23
C TRP A 148 23.70 18.63 -3.21
N THR A 149 23.92 18.96 -1.93
CA THR A 149 23.93 18.05 -0.77
C THR A 149 23.10 18.59 0.39
N TRP A 150 23.05 17.89 1.51
CA TRP A 150 22.40 18.39 2.72
C TRP A 150 23.02 19.69 3.27
N ASP A 151 24.27 20.03 2.90
CA ASP A 151 24.86 21.35 3.20
C ASP A 151 24.06 22.48 2.55
N ASP A 152 23.68 22.31 1.30
CA ASP A 152 22.90 23.32 0.56
C ASP A 152 21.52 23.50 1.19
N LEU A 153 20.97 22.46 1.82
CA LEU A 153 19.72 22.57 2.57
C LEU A 153 19.87 23.42 3.84
N VAL A 154 21.04 23.36 4.50
CA VAL A 154 21.39 24.20 5.65
C VAL A 154 21.60 25.66 5.24
N ILE A 155 22.22 25.87 4.07
CA ILE A 155 22.59 27.19 3.56
C ILE A 155 21.39 27.92 2.94
N TYR A 156 20.57 27.21 2.14
CA TYR A 156 19.56 27.82 1.28
C TYR A 156 18.13 27.42 1.64
N ASP A 157 17.79 26.13 1.69
CA ASP A 157 16.39 25.68 1.85
C ASP A 157 15.82 26.07 3.21
N LEU A 158 16.46 25.62 4.29
CA LEU A 158 15.95 25.79 5.65
C LEU A 158 15.82 27.28 6.02
N PRO A 159 16.80 28.16 5.75
CA PRO A 159 16.64 29.60 5.96
C PRO A 159 15.50 30.21 5.15
N SER A 160 15.35 29.85 3.86
CA SER A 160 14.32 30.41 2.98
C SER A 160 12.90 30.07 3.47
N VAL A 161 12.69 28.82 3.88
CA VAL A 161 11.41 28.35 4.42
C VAL A 161 11.12 28.99 5.78
N ILE A 162 12.08 29.01 6.70
CA ILE A 162 11.90 29.63 8.02
C ILE A 162 11.62 31.14 7.87
N ASP A 163 12.28 31.81 6.93
CA ASP A 163 12.03 33.21 6.61
C ASP A 163 10.63 33.47 6.09
N LEU A 164 10.12 32.61 5.19
CA LEU A 164 8.73 32.70 4.72
C LEU A 164 7.77 32.66 5.92
N VAL A 165 7.90 31.64 6.76
CA VAL A 165 6.99 31.41 7.90
C VAL A 165 7.10 32.55 8.90
N PHE A 166 8.32 32.96 9.25
CA PHE A 166 8.57 34.04 10.20
C PHE A 166 8.00 35.38 9.70
N LYS A 167 8.24 35.73 8.43
CA LYS A 167 7.69 36.96 7.81
C LYS A 167 6.17 36.94 7.69
N LYS A 168 5.56 35.76 7.44
CA LYS A 168 4.11 35.63 7.30
C LYS A 168 3.36 35.64 8.62
N THR A 169 3.99 35.15 9.69
CA THR A 169 3.35 34.98 11.00
C THR A 169 3.76 36.03 12.02
N GLY A 170 4.91 36.69 11.82
CA GLY A 170 5.50 37.64 12.77
C GLY A 170 5.95 37.00 14.08
N GLN A 171 6.07 35.67 14.13
CA GLN A 171 6.34 34.90 15.34
C GLN A 171 7.53 33.96 15.15
N LYS A 172 8.26 33.70 16.24
CA LYS A 172 9.25 32.62 16.26
C LYS A 172 8.58 31.25 16.11
N ILE A 173 9.27 30.34 15.44
CA ILE A 173 8.71 29.07 14.97
C ILE A 173 9.14 27.92 15.88
N HIS A 174 8.23 26.99 16.16
CA HIS A 174 8.61 25.68 16.67
C HIS A 174 9.01 24.77 15.51
N TYR A 175 10.18 24.18 15.56
CA TYR A 175 10.66 23.27 14.52
C TYR A 175 10.42 21.82 14.92
N VAL A 176 10.00 20.97 13.99
CA VAL A 176 10.04 19.51 14.12
C VAL A 176 10.78 18.94 12.92
N GLY A 177 11.86 18.22 13.18
CA GLY A 177 12.61 17.50 12.16
C GLY A 177 12.52 16.00 12.38
N HIS A 178 12.48 15.24 11.29
CA HIS A 178 12.70 13.79 11.31
C HIS A 178 13.91 13.43 10.45
N SER A 179 14.75 12.50 10.93
CA SER A 179 15.86 11.95 10.15
C SER A 179 16.82 13.04 9.63
N MET A 180 17.08 13.14 8.33
CA MET A 180 17.88 14.22 7.72
C MET A 180 17.34 15.63 8.05
N GLY A 181 16.05 15.78 8.33
CA GLY A 181 15.48 17.03 8.83
C GLY A 181 16.06 17.45 10.20
N THR A 182 16.50 16.51 11.04
CA THR A 182 17.20 16.87 12.29
C THR A 182 18.64 17.29 12.02
N LEU A 183 19.30 16.61 11.07
CA LEU A 183 20.68 16.88 10.67
C LEU A 183 20.84 18.32 10.22
N ILE A 184 19.99 18.78 9.28
CA ILE A 184 20.08 20.13 8.75
C ILE A 184 19.78 21.20 9.82
N ALA A 185 18.91 20.90 10.78
CA ALA A 185 18.60 21.79 11.88
C ALA A 185 19.78 21.92 12.86
N LEU A 186 20.34 20.78 13.30
CA LEU A 186 21.50 20.74 14.19
C LEU A 186 22.71 21.46 13.58
N ALA A 187 23.01 21.19 12.30
CA ALA A 187 24.08 21.86 11.56
C ALA A 187 23.84 23.39 11.50
N SER A 188 22.63 23.83 11.13
CA SER A 188 22.27 25.25 11.10
C SER A 188 22.43 25.94 12.46
N PHE A 189 21.91 25.33 13.52
CA PHE A 189 21.98 25.86 14.88
C PHE A 189 23.42 25.93 15.41
N SER A 190 24.27 24.97 15.04
CA SER A 190 25.69 24.96 15.42
C SER A 190 26.50 26.11 14.80
N GLU A 191 26.08 26.60 13.63
CA GLU A 191 26.64 27.81 13.01
C GLU A 191 25.98 29.10 13.54
N GLY A 192 25.11 29.00 14.56
CA GLY A 192 24.38 30.15 15.12
C GLY A 192 23.28 30.69 14.21
N LYS A 193 22.93 29.98 13.12
CA LYS A 193 21.91 30.40 12.17
C LYS A 193 20.52 30.06 12.72
N LEU A 194 19.53 30.89 12.39
CA LEU A 194 18.09 30.69 12.65
C LEU A 194 17.65 30.69 14.12
N ILE A 195 18.57 30.75 15.09
CA ILE A 195 18.28 30.82 16.54
C ILE A 195 17.41 32.04 16.91
N ASP A 196 17.50 33.13 16.14
CA ASP A 196 16.68 34.31 16.31
C ASP A 196 15.23 34.11 15.85
N LYS A 197 14.98 33.20 14.90
CA LYS A 197 13.67 32.93 14.28
C LYS A 197 13.02 31.63 14.77
N VAL A 198 13.78 30.70 15.32
CA VAL A 198 13.28 29.44 15.90
C VAL A 198 13.17 29.57 17.42
N LYS A 199 12.05 29.12 17.97
CA LYS A 199 11.73 29.18 19.39
C LYS A 199 12.18 27.94 20.15
N SER A 200 12.05 26.76 19.54
CA SER A 200 12.53 25.47 20.03
C SER A 200 12.51 24.45 18.89
N ALA A 201 13.22 23.33 19.05
CA ALA A 201 13.20 22.24 18.09
C ALA A 201 12.87 20.89 18.75
N ALA A 202 12.01 20.11 18.10
CA ALA A 202 11.79 18.69 18.37
C ALA A 202 12.45 17.86 17.26
N LEU A 203 13.35 16.96 17.63
CA LEU A 203 14.20 16.19 16.74
C LEU A 203 13.85 14.71 16.93
N LEU A 204 13.15 14.14 15.95
CA LEU A 204 12.64 12.78 15.96
C LEU A 204 13.58 11.88 15.13
N SER A 205 14.05 10.78 15.72
CA SER A 205 15.15 9.97 15.16
C SER A 205 16.34 10.84 14.76
N PRO A 206 16.99 11.52 15.73
CA PRO A 206 18.01 12.51 15.45
C PRO A 206 19.22 11.89 14.73
N ILE A 207 19.41 12.32 13.48
CA ILE A 207 20.62 12.09 12.72
C ILE A 207 21.56 13.29 12.92
N ALA A 208 22.77 12.99 13.38
CA ALA A 208 23.88 13.92 13.56
C ALA A 208 25.20 13.21 13.20
N TYR A 209 25.34 11.98 13.70
CA TYR A 209 26.37 11.02 13.32
C TYR A 209 25.69 9.80 12.71
N LEU A 210 26.43 9.06 11.87
CA LEU A 210 25.97 7.86 11.18
C LEU A 210 27.01 6.73 11.19
N SER A 211 28.05 6.84 12.02
CA SER A 211 29.18 5.90 12.02
C SER A 211 28.84 4.55 12.66
N HIS A 212 27.73 4.50 13.42
CA HIS A 212 27.25 3.29 14.07
C HIS A 212 25.90 2.79 13.55
N MET A 213 25.39 3.35 12.45
CA MET A 213 24.15 2.87 11.83
C MET A 213 24.23 1.36 11.53
N THR A 214 23.16 0.64 11.83
CA THR A 214 23.11 -0.84 11.73
C THR A 214 22.39 -1.32 10.48
N THR A 215 21.80 -0.41 9.69
CA THR A 215 21.16 -0.76 8.41
C THR A 215 22.14 -1.50 7.50
N ALA A 216 21.78 -2.72 7.10
CA ALA A 216 22.59 -3.52 6.18
C ALA A 216 22.74 -2.79 4.83
N LEU A 217 21.63 -2.24 4.31
CA LEU A 217 21.59 -1.54 3.04
C LEU A 217 22.36 -0.21 3.09
N GLY A 218 22.16 0.60 4.14
CA GLY A 218 22.92 1.84 4.32
C GLY A 218 24.42 1.59 4.46
N ASN A 219 24.84 0.56 5.19
CA ASN A 219 26.26 0.23 5.34
C ASN A 219 26.93 -0.21 4.04
N MET A 220 26.24 -0.94 3.17
CA MET A 220 26.79 -1.25 1.85
C MET A 220 26.70 -0.08 0.90
N ALA A 221 25.64 0.73 0.95
CA ALA A 221 25.53 1.94 0.14
C ALA A 221 26.69 2.90 0.47
N ALA A 222 26.95 3.16 1.75
CA ALA A 222 28.07 4.00 2.18
C ALA A 222 29.44 3.48 1.72
N ARG A 223 29.60 2.15 1.60
CA ARG A 223 30.78 1.49 1.02
C ARG A 223 30.81 1.51 -0.50
N ALA A 224 29.67 1.43 -1.17
CA ALA A 224 29.56 1.51 -2.62
C ALA A 224 29.83 2.94 -3.13
N PHE A 225 29.53 3.94 -2.30
CA PHE A 225 29.89 5.34 -2.52
C PHE A 225 31.33 5.68 -2.09
N VAL A 226 32.23 4.69 -1.98
CA VAL A 226 33.66 4.88 -1.68
C VAL A 226 34.44 5.15 -2.97
N GLY A 227 35.12 6.30 -3.02
CA GLY A 227 36.21 6.64 -3.95
C GLY A 227 35.86 6.60 -5.42
N GLU A 228 35.66 7.76 -6.06
CA GLU A 228 35.69 7.99 -7.52
C GLU A 228 34.69 7.18 -8.39
N ILE A 229 33.95 6.22 -7.81
CA ILE A 229 33.01 5.34 -8.52
C ILE A 229 31.74 6.09 -8.94
N THR A 230 31.32 7.16 -8.25
CA THR A 230 30.19 7.99 -8.69
C THR A 230 30.48 8.79 -9.96
N THR A 231 31.73 9.20 -10.17
CA THR A 231 32.20 9.77 -11.44
C THR A 231 32.07 8.73 -12.58
N ALA A 232 32.11 7.43 -12.27
CA ALA A 232 31.97 6.35 -13.23
C ALA A 232 30.50 5.96 -13.56
N PHE A 233 29.52 6.29 -12.70
CA PHE A 233 28.10 6.00 -12.95
C PHE A 233 27.34 7.10 -13.69
N GLY A 234 27.81 8.36 -13.64
CA GLY A 234 27.21 9.47 -14.41
C GLY A 234 25.76 9.82 -14.08
N LEU A 235 25.20 9.30 -12.96
CA LEU A 235 23.83 9.57 -12.52
C LEU A 235 23.82 10.75 -11.52
N ALA A 236 23.35 11.92 -11.97
CA ALA A 236 23.23 13.10 -11.13
C ALA A 236 22.05 12.98 -10.13
N GLU A 237 20.91 12.48 -10.62
CA GLU A 237 19.74 12.12 -9.82
C GLU A 237 19.84 10.70 -9.26
N PHE A 238 19.49 10.53 -7.99
CA PHE A 238 19.15 9.24 -7.40
C PHE A 238 17.63 9.13 -7.25
N ASP A 239 16.97 8.52 -8.24
CA ASP A 239 15.55 8.17 -8.19
C ASP A 239 15.41 6.67 -7.90
N PRO A 240 15.03 6.25 -6.68
CA PRO A 240 14.89 4.84 -6.35
C PRO A 240 13.80 4.11 -7.12
N LYS A 241 12.88 4.84 -7.77
CA LYS A 241 11.84 4.27 -8.64
C LYS A 241 12.30 4.18 -10.10
N GLY A 242 13.39 4.86 -10.45
CA GLY A 242 14.01 4.80 -11.77
C GLY A 242 14.75 3.49 -12.00
N GLN A 243 14.70 2.98 -13.23
CA GLN A 243 15.33 1.70 -13.60
C GLN A 243 16.83 1.59 -13.22
N PRO A 244 17.68 2.61 -13.43
CA PRO A 244 19.10 2.51 -13.10
C PRO A 244 19.37 2.28 -11.60
N VAL A 245 18.60 2.96 -10.73
CA VAL A 245 18.74 2.79 -9.28
C VAL A 245 18.06 1.50 -8.82
N ALA A 246 16.92 1.12 -9.42
CA ALA A 246 16.28 -0.16 -9.14
C ALA A 246 17.20 -1.35 -9.44
N ASP A 247 17.96 -1.30 -10.55
CA ASP A 247 18.95 -2.32 -10.90
C ASP A 247 20.12 -2.34 -9.91
N PHE A 248 20.59 -1.17 -9.47
CA PHE A 248 21.61 -1.06 -8.42
C PHE A 248 21.12 -1.64 -7.08
N LEU A 249 19.90 -1.31 -6.66
CA LEU A 249 19.29 -1.85 -5.44
C LEU A 249 19.08 -3.37 -5.56
N ASN A 250 18.64 -3.87 -6.72
CA ASN A 250 18.52 -5.31 -6.99
C ASN A 250 19.87 -6.02 -6.91
N ALA A 251 20.95 -5.41 -7.43
CA ALA A 251 22.29 -5.97 -7.32
C ALA A 251 22.76 -6.03 -5.86
N LEU A 252 22.48 -4.99 -5.06
CA LEU A 252 22.73 -5.02 -3.62
C LEU A 252 21.91 -6.13 -2.95
N CYS A 253 20.64 -6.28 -3.30
CA CYS A 253 19.73 -7.31 -2.78
C CYS A 253 20.16 -8.77 -3.04
N LEU A 254 20.98 -9.02 -4.06
CA LEU A 254 21.54 -10.34 -4.34
C LEU A 254 22.73 -10.71 -3.44
N THR A 255 23.14 -9.81 -2.54
CA THR A 255 24.23 -10.01 -1.58
C THR A 255 23.69 -10.59 -0.27
N SER A 256 24.32 -11.66 0.25
CA SER A 256 23.84 -12.36 1.45
C SER A 256 23.71 -11.44 2.68
N GLY A 257 22.51 -11.39 3.29
CA GLY A 257 22.25 -10.70 4.56
C GLY A 257 21.25 -9.53 4.51
N ILE A 258 20.68 -9.22 3.35
CA ILE A 258 19.64 -8.19 3.19
C ILE A 258 18.30 -8.87 2.91
N ASP A 259 17.29 -8.55 3.71
CA ASP A 259 15.92 -8.97 3.42
C ASP A 259 15.24 -7.94 2.51
N CYS A 260 15.40 -8.11 1.19
CA CYS A 260 14.74 -7.24 0.22
C CYS A 260 13.24 -7.51 0.04
N TYR A 261 12.67 -8.49 0.76
CA TYR A 261 11.22 -8.64 0.85
C TYR A 261 10.61 -7.72 1.92
N ASP A 262 11.44 -7.16 2.82
CA ASP A 262 11.06 -6.12 3.80
C ASP A 262 12.05 -4.94 3.76
N LEU A 263 12.04 -4.22 2.62
CA LEU A 263 12.90 -3.07 2.37
C LEU A 263 12.72 -1.95 3.42
N MET A 264 11.52 -1.82 4.00
CA MET A 264 11.24 -0.88 5.08
C MET A 264 12.09 -1.21 6.30
N SER A 265 11.97 -2.42 6.84
CA SER A 265 12.77 -2.83 8.01
C SER A 265 14.28 -2.84 7.72
N ALA A 266 14.69 -3.15 6.49
CA ALA A 266 16.10 -3.10 6.09
C ALA A 266 16.70 -1.67 6.14
N LEU A 267 15.88 -0.64 5.94
CA LEU A 267 16.29 0.77 5.99
C LEU A 267 16.09 1.38 7.38
N THR A 268 14.94 1.14 8.01
CA THR A 268 14.53 1.85 9.23
C THR A 268 14.90 1.11 10.52
N GLY A 269 15.17 -0.19 10.44
CA GLY A 269 15.14 -1.10 11.58
C GLY A 269 13.74 -1.67 11.82
N LYS A 270 13.62 -2.55 12.81
CA LYS A 270 12.40 -3.35 13.06
C LYS A 270 11.31 -2.49 13.71
N ASN A 271 10.41 -1.94 12.89
CA ASN A 271 9.32 -1.10 13.41
C ASN A 271 8.30 -1.92 14.19
N CYS A 272 7.87 -1.42 15.34
CA CYS A 272 6.88 -2.10 16.20
C CYS A 272 5.44 -1.84 15.79
N CYS A 273 5.18 -0.65 15.24
CA CYS A 273 3.89 -0.01 15.45
C CYS A 273 3.31 0.61 14.17
N LEU A 274 3.74 0.14 13.00
CA LEU A 274 3.24 0.63 11.72
C LEU A 274 1.92 -0.04 11.33
N ASN A 275 1.00 0.75 10.77
CA ASN A 275 -0.22 0.24 10.15
C ASN A 275 0.06 -0.18 8.71
N SER A 276 -0.34 -1.38 8.31
CA SER A 276 -0.13 -1.90 6.95
C SER A 276 -0.71 -1.01 5.86
N SER A 277 -1.90 -0.43 6.08
CA SER A 277 -2.52 0.48 5.10
C SER A 277 -1.75 1.79 4.96
N THR A 278 -1.20 2.33 6.06
CA THR A 278 -0.30 3.49 5.99
C THR A 278 0.99 3.14 5.26
N VAL A 279 1.55 1.95 5.50
CA VAL A 279 2.74 1.45 4.79
C VAL A 279 2.46 1.30 3.30
N ASP A 280 1.30 0.80 2.89
CA ASP A 280 0.92 0.70 1.47
C ASP A 280 0.82 2.09 0.81
N ILE A 281 0.25 3.07 1.52
CA ILE A 281 0.19 4.46 1.04
C ILE A 281 1.60 5.06 0.98
N PHE A 282 2.44 4.81 1.98
CA PHE A 282 3.84 5.22 1.99
C PHE A 282 4.55 4.65 0.76
N LEU A 283 4.54 3.32 0.54
CA LEU A 283 5.21 2.67 -0.59
C LEU A 283 4.67 3.09 -1.96
N LYS A 284 3.44 3.60 -2.04
CA LYS A 284 2.88 4.16 -3.27
C LYS A 284 3.43 5.57 -3.56
N ASN A 285 3.63 6.38 -2.53
CA ASN A 285 4.06 7.77 -2.68
C ASN A 285 5.58 7.91 -2.61
N GLU A 286 6.23 7.08 -1.80
CA GLU A 286 7.65 7.04 -1.45
C GLU A 286 8.33 5.81 -2.07
N PRO A 287 9.67 5.77 -2.14
CA PRO A 287 10.62 6.84 -1.82
C PRO A 287 10.64 7.97 -2.86
N GLN A 288 11.10 9.16 -2.45
CA GLN A 288 11.38 10.30 -3.32
C GLN A 288 12.81 10.28 -3.89
N SER A 289 13.01 10.98 -5.01
CA SER A 289 14.34 11.30 -5.53
C SER A 289 15.14 12.21 -4.60
N THR A 290 16.46 12.08 -4.66
CA THR A 290 17.46 13.00 -4.08
C THR A 290 18.62 13.13 -5.06
N SER A 291 19.53 14.08 -4.88
CA SER A 291 20.79 14.04 -5.64
C SER A 291 21.69 12.88 -5.20
N THR A 292 22.41 12.31 -6.16
CA THR A 292 23.47 11.33 -5.87
C THR A 292 24.56 11.95 -5.00
N LYS A 293 24.88 13.23 -5.23
CA LYS A 293 25.87 13.99 -4.43
C LYS A 293 25.47 14.07 -2.96
N ASN A 294 24.18 14.23 -2.65
CA ASN A 294 23.69 14.18 -1.26
C ASN A 294 23.94 12.81 -0.60
N LEU A 295 23.71 11.72 -1.32
CA LEU A 295 23.99 10.37 -0.79
C LEU A 295 25.50 10.12 -0.60
N VAL A 296 26.34 10.66 -1.48
CA VAL A 296 27.80 10.64 -1.30
C VAL A 296 28.19 11.39 -0.03
N HIS A 297 27.56 12.54 0.22
CA HIS A 297 27.84 13.32 1.43
C HIS A 297 27.43 12.55 2.70
N LEU A 298 26.25 11.95 2.74
CA LEU A 298 25.84 11.08 3.86
C LEU A 298 26.82 9.90 4.04
N ALA A 299 27.32 9.32 2.94
CA ALA A 299 28.32 8.27 2.98
C ALA A 299 29.67 8.74 3.54
N GLN A 300 30.08 10.01 3.32
CA GLN A 300 31.26 10.58 3.97
C GLN A 300 31.07 10.62 5.49
N THR A 301 29.92 11.10 5.97
CA THR A 301 29.59 11.13 7.40
C THR A 301 29.66 9.74 8.05
N VAL A 302 29.18 8.71 7.36
CA VAL A 302 29.27 7.31 7.83
C VAL A 302 30.72 6.86 7.99
N ARG A 303 31.57 7.13 6.99
CA ARG A 303 32.95 6.63 6.95
C ARG A 303 33.87 7.35 7.90
N ASP A 304 33.78 8.67 7.90
CA ASP A 304 34.72 9.52 8.63
C ASP A 304 34.30 9.66 10.09
N GLY A 305 33.01 9.41 10.39
CA GLY A 305 32.43 9.57 11.72
C GLY A 305 32.46 11.01 12.23
N VAL A 306 32.64 11.97 11.32
CA VAL A 306 32.69 13.40 11.59
C VAL A 306 31.57 14.06 10.81
N LEU A 307 30.91 15.02 11.47
CA LEU A 307 29.92 15.86 10.82
C LEU A 307 30.61 17.08 10.21
N SER A 308 30.97 17.00 8.94
CA SER A 308 31.63 18.07 8.19
C SER A 308 30.82 18.49 6.96
N LYS A 309 31.25 19.59 6.34
CA LYS A 309 30.82 19.96 4.98
C LYS A 309 31.30 18.92 3.96
N TYR A 310 30.76 18.99 2.73
CA TYR A 310 31.05 18.03 1.68
C TYR A 310 32.54 17.96 1.36
N ASP A 311 33.13 16.77 1.42
CA ASP A 311 34.52 16.56 0.98
C ASP A 311 34.53 16.34 -0.54
N TYR A 312 35.26 17.19 -1.28
CA TYR A 312 35.42 17.03 -2.72
C TYR A 312 36.42 15.91 -3.09
N GLY A 313 36.96 15.19 -2.10
CA GLY A 313 37.89 14.07 -2.27
C GLY A 313 39.31 14.51 -2.64
N ASN A 314 39.50 15.80 -2.95
CA ASN A 314 40.78 16.39 -3.31
C ASN A 314 41.03 17.66 -2.48
N LYS A 315 42.22 17.73 -1.86
CA LYS A 315 42.63 18.88 -1.04
C LYS A 315 42.60 20.21 -1.79
N ALA A 316 42.92 20.22 -3.08
CA ALA A 316 42.88 21.44 -3.91
C ALA A 316 41.46 21.92 -4.13
N PHE A 317 40.50 21.02 -4.40
CA PHE A 317 39.09 21.38 -4.53
C PHE A 317 38.49 21.82 -3.19
N ASN A 318 38.85 21.17 -2.08
CA ASN A 318 38.46 21.66 -0.76
C ASN A 318 39.01 23.07 -0.48
N LEU A 319 40.27 23.34 -0.86
CA LEU A 319 40.87 24.65 -0.72
C LEU A 319 40.16 25.72 -1.56
N GLU A 320 39.74 25.37 -2.77
CA GLU A 320 38.96 26.25 -3.66
C GLU A 320 37.59 26.59 -3.07
N HIS A 321 36.90 25.62 -2.46
CA HIS A 321 35.54 25.81 -1.93
C HIS A 321 35.51 26.42 -0.53
N TYR A 322 36.46 26.06 0.34
CA TYR A 322 36.42 26.41 1.77
C TYR A 322 37.59 27.29 2.22
N GLY A 323 38.62 27.49 1.38
CA GLY A 323 39.88 28.11 1.79
C GLY A 323 40.76 27.21 2.68
N GLU A 324 40.34 25.97 2.92
CA GLU A 324 41.04 24.98 3.74
C GLU A 324 41.14 23.62 3.05
N SER A 325 42.23 22.88 3.28
CA SER A 325 42.47 21.58 2.62
C SER A 325 41.56 20.44 3.09
N ARG A 326 40.82 20.65 4.19
CA ARG A 326 39.84 19.71 4.75
C ARG A 326 38.50 20.43 4.87
N PRO A 327 37.37 19.73 4.68
CA PRO A 327 36.06 20.34 4.86
C PRO A 327 35.86 20.81 6.31
N PRO A 328 35.30 22.02 6.54
CA PRO A 328 34.97 22.51 7.86
C PRO A 328 33.99 21.59 8.60
N VAL A 329 34.15 21.49 9.92
CA VAL A 329 33.31 20.65 10.80
C VAL A 329 32.13 21.47 11.36
N TYR A 330 30.93 20.89 11.39
CA TYR A 330 29.80 21.43 12.14
C TYR A 330 29.95 21.07 13.63
N ASP A 331 30.39 22.04 14.42
CA ASP A 331 30.66 21.87 15.84
C ASP A 331 29.37 22.02 16.67
N LEU A 332 28.69 20.90 16.92
CA LEU A 332 27.43 20.86 17.66
C LEU A 332 27.53 21.38 19.09
N THR A 333 28.74 21.48 19.67
CA THR A 333 28.94 22.09 21.00
C THR A 333 28.64 23.60 21.02
N LYS A 334 28.58 24.23 19.85
CA LYS A 334 28.26 25.66 19.68
C LYS A 334 26.75 25.96 19.65
N ILE A 335 25.90 24.93 19.64
CA ILE A 335 24.46 25.15 19.79
C ILE A 335 24.22 25.85 21.14
N PRO A 336 23.52 26.99 21.19
CA PRO A 336 23.38 27.77 22.42
C PRO A 336 22.76 26.93 23.55
N PRO A 337 23.40 26.86 24.75
CA PRO A 337 22.93 26.02 25.86
C PRO A 337 21.50 26.26 26.32
N ASN A 338 20.99 27.48 26.08
CA ASN A 338 19.65 27.90 26.48
C ASN A 338 18.57 27.64 25.39
N PHE A 339 18.96 27.16 24.22
CA PHE A 339 18.05 26.91 23.10
C PHE A 339 17.22 25.62 23.35
N PRO A 340 15.88 25.66 23.45
CA PRO A 340 15.13 24.47 23.85
C PRO A 340 15.13 23.38 22.78
N LEU A 341 15.59 22.18 23.16
CA LEU A 341 15.67 20.98 22.33
C LEU A 341 14.89 19.82 22.97
N PHE A 342 14.14 19.11 22.14
CA PHE A 342 13.54 17.82 22.47
C PHE A 342 14.07 16.76 21.52
N LEU A 343 14.74 15.74 22.03
CA LEU A 343 15.28 14.62 21.26
C LEU A 343 14.45 13.37 21.58
N SER A 344 13.90 12.71 20.56
CA SER A 344 13.22 11.43 20.75
C SER A 344 13.80 10.39 19.78
N TYR A 345 14.30 9.28 20.32
CA TYR A 345 15.01 8.25 19.56
C TYR A 345 14.65 6.82 20.00
N GLY A 346 14.82 5.88 19.07
CA GLY A 346 14.37 4.51 19.18
C GLY A 346 15.49 3.52 19.52
N GLY A 347 15.17 2.40 20.17
CA GLY A 347 16.15 1.32 20.42
C GLY A 347 16.31 0.35 19.26
N GLU A 348 15.32 0.26 18.39
CA GLU A 348 15.35 -0.55 17.16
C GLU A 348 15.59 0.31 15.91
N ASP A 349 15.94 1.59 16.08
CA ASP A 349 16.23 2.52 14.98
C ASP A 349 17.60 2.19 14.36
N ALA A 350 17.60 1.73 13.12
CA ALA A 350 18.81 1.28 12.43
C ALA A 350 19.62 2.42 11.79
N LEU A 351 19.08 3.64 11.75
CA LEU A 351 19.73 4.83 11.19
C LEU A 351 20.19 5.78 12.30
N SER A 352 19.30 6.12 13.24
CA SER A 352 19.60 6.92 14.44
C SER A 352 20.00 5.98 15.58
N ASP A 353 21.13 5.27 15.40
CA ASP A 353 21.59 4.26 16.37
C ASP A 353 21.86 4.89 17.75
N VAL A 354 21.60 4.11 18.80
CA VAL A 354 21.75 4.52 20.20
C VAL A 354 23.16 5.08 20.50
N LYS A 355 24.22 4.59 19.83
CA LYS A 355 25.60 5.07 20.00
C LYS A 355 25.84 6.42 19.30
N ASP A 356 25.28 6.60 18.11
CA ASP A 356 25.36 7.87 17.40
C ASP A 356 24.59 8.97 18.17
N VAL A 357 23.42 8.64 18.72
CA VAL A 357 22.67 9.54 19.60
C VAL A 357 23.43 9.82 20.91
N ALA A 358 24.09 8.83 21.50
CA ALA A 358 24.94 9.04 22.67
C ALA A 358 26.08 10.02 22.39
N THR A 359 26.66 9.98 21.18
CA THR A 359 27.71 10.91 20.74
C THR A 359 27.14 12.34 20.59
N LEU A 360 25.95 12.49 20.03
CA LEU A 360 25.23 13.76 20.00
C LEU A 360 24.96 14.31 21.41
N LEU A 361 24.53 13.45 22.34
CA LEU A 361 24.28 13.85 23.72
C LEU A 361 25.56 14.28 24.45
N ASP A 362 26.72 13.67 24.16
CA ASP A 362 28.00 14.14 24.70
C ASP A 362 28.39 15.52 24.14
N ALA A 363 28.13 15.79 22.86
CA ALA A 363 28.32 17.12 22.28
C ALA A 363 27.41 18.19 22.93
N LEU A 364 26.21 17.77 23.37
CA LEU A 364 25.23 18.62 24.06
C LEU A 364 25.33 18.55 25.61
N LYS A 365 26.40 17.99 26.19
CA LYS A 365 26.50 17.82 27.66
C LYS A 365 26.50 19.12 28.47
N ASN A 366 26.88 20.24 27.83
CA ASN A 366 26.90 21.57 28.44
C ASN A 366 25.58 22.34 28.24
N HIS A 367 24.55 21.70 27.67
CA HIS A 367 23.24 22.30 27.46
C HIS A 367 22.48 22.43 28.78
N ASP A 368 21.64 23.46 28.91
CA ASP A 368 20.88 23.67 30.14
C ASP A 368 19.94 22.48 30.38
N VAL A 369 19.96 21.94 31.60
CA VAL A 369 19.18 20.73 31.99
C VAL A 369 17.68 20.91 31.74
N ASP A 370 17.15 22.12 31.95
CA ASP A 370 15.73 22.45 31.73
C ASP A 370 15.39 22.76 30.26
N LYS A 371 16.40 22.75 29.37
CA LYS A 371 16.26 23.07 27.94
C LYS A 371 16.53 21.87 27.04
N LEU A 372 17.13 20.80 27.55
CA LEU A 372 17.38 19.56 26.82
C LEU A 372 16.48 18.44 27.37
N HIS A 373 15.44 18.10 26.62
CA HIS A 373 14.56 16.99 26.94
C HIS A 373 14.87 15.79 26.04
N VAL A 374 15.14 14.64 26.65
CA VAL A 374 15.52 13.43 25.91
C VAL A 374 14.52 12.30 26.21
N GLN A 375 14.04 11.66 25.16
CA GLN A 375 13.15 10.51 25.23
C GLN A 375 13.75 9.33 24.46
N TYR A 376 13.96 8.23 25.16
CA TYR A 376 14.30 6.94 24.57
C TYR A 376 13.07 6.02 24.55
N ILE A 377 12.83 5.36 23.42
CA ILE A 377 11.72 4.41 23.24
C ILE A 377 12.31 3.11 22.71
N LYS A 378 12.41 2.12 23.59
CA LYS A 378 13.13 0.87 23.30
C LYS A 378 12.70 0.21 21.98
N ASP A 379 11.39 0.07 21.77
CA ASP A 379 10.86 -0.73 20.66
C ASP A 379 10.57 0.08 19.39
N TYR A 380 10.86 1.39 19.36
CA TYR A 380 10.69 2.20 18.16
C TYR A 380 11.88 2.05 17.21
N ALA A 381 11.57 1.94 15.92
CA ALA A 381 12.51 2.09 14.81
C ALA A 381 12.27 3.42 14.05
N HIS A 382 12.99 3.64 12.96
CA HIS A 382 13.11 4.96 12.34
C HIS A 382 11.78 5.55 11.81
N ALA A 383 10.89 4.71 11.27
CA ALA A 383 9.61 5.18 10.71
C ALA A 383 8.51 5.29 11.76
N ASP A 384 8.62 4.63 12.93
CA ASP A 384 7.61 4.69 13.99
C ASP A 384 7.36 6.14 14.47
N PHE A 385 8.35 7.02 14.40
CA PHE A 385 8.23 8.43 14.79
C PHE A 385 7.32 9.28 13.91
N ILE A 386 7.09 8.89 12.65
CA ILE A 386 6.26 9.63 11.69
C ILE A 386 5.02 8.84 11.27
N MET A 387 5.04 7.51 11.38
CA MET A 387 3.99 6.61 10.89
C MET A 387 3.42 5.68 11.97
N GLY A 388 4.04 5.58 13.15
CA GLY A 388 3.59 4.66 14.20
C GLY A 388 2.20 5.02 14.72
N ILE A 389 1.31 4.04 14.82
CA ILE A 389 -0.07 4.25 15.33
C ILE A 389 -0.06 4.69 16.79
N THR A 390 1.00 4.35 17.54
CA THR A 390 1.20 4.72 18.95
C THR A 390 1.94 6.07 19.09
N ALA A 391 2.43 6.67 18.00
CA ALA A 391 3.29 7.86 18.04
C ALA A 391 2.60 9.06 18.68
N LYS A 392 1.27 9.17 18.54
CA LYS A 392 0.48 10.19 19.25
C LYS A 392 0.67 10.11 20.76
N ASP A 393 0.47 8.93 21.33
CA ASP A 393 0.44 8.75 22.77
C ASP A 393 1.84 8.73 23.37
N VAL A 394 2.81 8.19 22.62
CA VAL A 394 4.19 8.02 23.10
C VAL A 394 5.04 9.27 22.86
N VAL A 395 4.90 9.94 21.71
CA VAL A 395 5.79 11.04 21.26
C VAL A 395 5.03 12.37 21.13
N TYR A 396 3.98 12.44 20.32
CA TYR A 396 3.38 13.73 19.94
C TYR A 396 2.73 14.46 21.12
N ASN A 397 2.09 13.71 22.03
CA ASN A 397 1.55 14.27 23.26
C ASN A 397 2.65 14.91 24.14
N LYS A 398 3.89 14.40 24.12
CA LYS A 398 5.01 15.01 24.85
C LYS A 398 5.48 16.31 24.20
N ILE A 399 5.48 16.39 22.87
CA ILE A 399 5.73 17.65 22.15
C ILE A 399 4.67 18.70 22.55
N LEU A 400 3.39 18.33 22.55
CA LEU A 400 2.30 19.21 22.98
C LEU A 400 2.42 19.66 24.44
N LEU A 401 2.86 18.77 25.34
CA LEU A 401 3.12 19.09 26.75
C LEU A 401 4.27 20.10 26.88
N LEU A 402 5.36 19.90 26.15
CA LEU A 402 6.54 20.77 26.16
C LEU A 402 6.20 22.20 25.66
N TRP A 403 5.25 22.31 24.71
CA TRP A 403 4.75 23.61 24.24
C TRP A 403 3.50 24.12 24.98
N GLY A 404 3.10 23.46 26.08
CA GLY A 404 2.10 23.97 27.03
C GLY A 404 0.62 23.88 26.61
N HIS A 405 0.25 22.99 25.68
CA HIS A 405 -1.07 22.97 25.04
C HIS A 405 -2.03 21.84 25.47
N LEU A 406 -1.78 21.14 26.59
CA LEU A 406 -2.72 20.16 27.16
C LEU A 406 -3.23 20.59 28.55
N PRO A 407 -4.49 21.07 28.68
CA PRO A 407 -5.10 21.36 29.98
C PRO A 407 -5.39 20.09 30.82
N GLN A 408 -5.62 18.94 30.17
CA GLN A 408 -6.22 17.77 30.84
C GLN A 408 -5.23 16.82 31.53
N LEU A 409 -3.92 16.87 31.23
CA LEU A 409 -2.93 15.99 31.88
C LEU A 409 -2.31 16.55 33.16
N LYS A 410 -2.44 17.86 33.45
CA LYS A 410 -1.94 18.44 34.71
C LYS A 410 -2.62 17.83 35.96
N VAL A 411 -3.83 17.28 35.80
CA VAL A 411 -4.58 16.62 36.89
C VAL A 411 -4.15 15.15 37.08
N LYS A 412 -3.81 14.43 36.00
CA LYS A 412 -3.44 13.02 36.07
C LYS A 412 -1.99 12.78 36.50
N LEU A 413 -1.07 13.66 36.10
CA LEU A 413 0.34 13.57 36.54
C LEU A 413 0.52 13.90 38.03
N LYS A 414 -0.30 14.81 38.59
CA LYS A 414 -0.28 15.10 40.03
C LYS A 414 -0.76 13.92 40.89
N LEU A 415 -1.65 13.08 40.36
CA LEU A 415 -2.07 11.83 41.03
C LEU A 415 -1.03 10.69 40.87
N MET A 416 -0.33 10.61 39.74
CA MET A 416 0.66 9.54 39.52
C MET A 416 2.01 9.80 40.21
N ALA A 417 2.43 11.07 40.35
CA ALA A 417 3.66 11.40 41.09
C ALA A 417 3.57 11.10 42.60
N VAL A 418 2.36 10.94 43.15
CA VAL A 418 2.14 10.50 44.53
C VAL A 418 2.15 8.96 44.66
N ALA A 419 1.99 8.23 43.55
CA ALA A 419 1.84 6.77 43.54
C ALA A 419 3.12 5.99 43.22
N THR A 420 4.15 6.61 42.64
CA THR A 420 5.43 5.94 42.32
C THR A 420 6.58 6.62 43.06
N GLY A 421 6.77 6.23 44.32
CA GLY A 421 7.90 6.68 45.13
C GLY A 421 9.22 6.13 44.60
N PHE A 422 10.09 7.04 44.13
CA PHE A 422 11.53 6.82 44.01
C PHE A 422 12.23 8.17 44.25
N PHE A 423 12.72 8.38 45.48
CA PHE A 423 13.72 9.40 45.78
C PHE A 423 15.10 8.71 45.86
N PRO A 424 16.18 9.29 45.30
CA PRO A 424 17.52 8.72 45.44
C PRO A 424 18.10 9.03 46.82
N LEU A 425 18.85 8.07 47.38
CA LEU A 425 19.59 8.21 48.62
C LEU A 425 20.70 9.26 48.51
N SER A 426 20.75 10.20 49.47
CA SER A 426 22.03 10.65 50.03
C SER A 426 21.89 11.29 51.42
N SER A 427 22.80 10.84 52.30
CA SER A 427 23.28 11.45 53.54
C SER A 427 22.43 11.38 54.83
N ARG A 428 23.09 10.85 55.86
CA ARG A 428 22.66 10.66 57.26
C ARG A 428 22.62 11.98 58.02
N ALA A 429 21.56 12.22 58.81
CA ALA A 429 21.66 12.85 60.14
C ALA A 429 20.38 12.64 60.99
N ALA A 430 20.58 12.05 62.18
CA ALA A 430 19.86 12.06 63.46
C ALA A 430 18.30 12.16 63.56
N LEU A 431 17.72 11.17 64.25
CA LEU A 431 16.41 11.22 64.95
C LEU A 431 16.54 11.86 66.34
N PRO A 432 15.48 12.51 66.88
CA PRO A 432 14.55 11.86 67.83
C PRO A 432 13.09 12.35 67.62
N SER A 433 11.98 11.84 68.18
CA SER A 433 11.51 10.69 68.99
C SER A 433 9.96 10.83 69.08
N LEU A 434 9.27 9.89 69.76
CA LEU A 434 7.84 9.88 70.20
C LEU A 434 6.90 9.03 69.31
N THR A 435 6.71 7.72 69.60
CA THR A 435 5.93 7.03 70.68
C THR A 435 4.60 6.47 70.15
N LEU A 436 4.53 5.14 70.08
CA LEU A 436 3.31 4.32 70.07
C LEU A 436 2.92 3.96 71.51
N PRO A 437 1.62 3.76 71.81
CA PRO A 437 1.08 2.39 72.03
C PRO A 437 -0.36 2.21 71.45
N THR A 438 -0.73 1.10 70.78
CA THR A 438 -1.35 -0.16 71.30
C THR A 438 -2.50 0.07 72.33
N CYS A 439 -3.65 -0.63 72.38
CA CYS A 439 -4.14 -1.88 71.79
C CYS A 439 -5.66 -2.04 72.07
N ARG A 440 -6.29 -2.98 71.33
CA ARG A 440 -7.40 -3.89 71.71
C ARG A 440 -8.90 -3.49 71.62
N ALA A 441 -9.63 -4.52 71.17
CA ALA A 441 -11.05 -4.63 70.90
C ALA A 441 -11.92 -4.91 72.14
N SER A 442 -13.20 -4.54 72.04
CA SER A 442 -14.32 -5.17 72.76
C SER A 442 -15.62 -5.01 71.95
N SER A 443 -16.57 -5.89 72.24
CA SER A 443 -17.65 -6.39 71.37
C SER A 443 -19.05 -5.83 71.66
N SER A 444 -19.78 -5.54 70.57
CA SER A 444 -21.26 -5.70 70.33
C SER A 444 -22.28 -4.90 71.17
N PRO A 445 -23.55 -4.74 70.73
CA PRO A 445 -24.16 -4.89 69.39
C PRO A 445 -24.99 -3.67 68.94
N THR A 446 -25.10 -3.38 67.64
CA THR A 446 -26.18 -2.49 67.15
C THR A 446 -26.72 -2.90 65.79
N LEU A 447 -28.05 -2.80 65.69
CA LEU A 447 -28.96 -3.31 64.66
C LEU A 447 -28.58 -3.04 63.20
N LEU A 448 -28.72 -4.09 62.41
CA LEU A 448 -28.87 -4.09 60.95
C LEU A 448 -30.09 -3.25 60.51
N LYS A 449 -29.86 -2.20 59.72
CA LYS A 449 -30.85 -1.68 58.75
C LYS A 449 -30.43 -2.11 57.35
N ARG A 450 -31.17 -3.07 56.79
CA ARG A 450 -31.10 -3.47 55.37
C ARG A 450 -31.60 -2.32 54.48
N LEU A 451 -30.82 -2.00 53.46
CA LEU A 451 -31.30 -1.28 52.26
C LEU A 451 -32.25 -2.20 51.47
N PRO A 452 -33.32 -1.67 50.86
CA PRO A 452 -34.30 -2.47 50.12
C PRO A 452 -33.74 -2.95 48.76
N PRO A 453 -34.24 -4.08 48.23
CA PRO A 453 -33.83 -4.62 46.92
C PRO A 453 -34.40 -3.78 45.76
N PRO A 454 -33.77 -3.81 44.57
CA PRO A 454 -34.27 -3.13 43.37
C PRO A 454 -35.58 -3.79 42.87
N PRO A 455 -36.46 -3.03 42.19
CA PRO A 455 -37.74 -3.55 41.72
C PRO A 455 -37.57 -4.52 40.54
N PRO A 456 -38.49 -5.50 40.37
CA PRO A 456 -38.47 -6.44 39.27
C PRO A 456 -38.86 -5.78 37.93
N PRO A 457 -38.39 -6.32 36.78
CA PRO A 457 -38.73 -5.80 35.46
C PRO A 457 -40.23 -6.01 35.15
N PRO A 458 -40.84 -5.14 34.32
CA PRO A 458 -42.25 -5.26 33.97
C PRO A 458 -42.50 -6.48 33.07
N PRO A 459 -43.69 -7.11 33.15
CA PRO A 459 -44.04 -8.27 32.34
C PRO A 459 -44.27 -7.91 30.86
N PRO A 460 -44.12 -8.86 29.93
CA PRO A 460 -44.35 -8.63 28.50
C PRO A 460 -45.84 -8.38 28.23
N PRO A 461 -46.22 -7.47 27.31
CA PRO A 461 -47.62 -7.26 26.97
C PRO A 461 -48.18 -8.48 26.23
N LEU A 462 -49.28 -9.01 26.75
CA LEU A 462 -50.12 -10.03 26.14
C LEU A 462 -50.79 -9.49 24.86
N LEU A 463 -50.75 -10.31 23.82
CA LEU A 463 -51.46 -10.14 22.54
C LEU A 463 -52.97 -9.95 22.76
N LEU A 464 -53.50 -8.82 22.30
CA LEU A 464 -54.91 -8.63 22.02
C LEU A 464 -55.03 -8.17 20.57
N HIS A 465 -55.73 -8.98 19.77
CA HIS A 465 -56.16 -8.66 18.41
C HIS A 465 -56.97 -7.35 18.40
N GLN A 466 -56.57 -6.40 17.56
CA GLN A 466 -57.49 -5.42 17.02
C GLN A 466 -57.06 -4.97 15.62
N GLU A 467 -58.07 -4.81 14.78
CA GLU A 467 -58.06 -4.90 13.34
C GLU A 467 -57.39 -3.72 12.61
N LEU A 468 -57.08 -4.01 11.34
CA LEU A 468 -56.55 -3.13 10.30
C LEU A 468 -57.13 -1.71 10.31
N ASN A 469 -56.23 -0.73 10.42
CA ASN A 469 -56.40 0.57 9.79
C ASN A 469 -55.20 0.84 8.87
N THR A 470 -55.42 0.57 7.59
CA THR A 470 -54.49 0.75 6.48
C THR A 470 -54.31 2.23 6.15
N SER A 471 -53.12 2.76 6.40
CA SER A 471 -52.55 3.89 5.65
C SER A 471 -51.32 3.36 4.90
N PRO A 472 -51.07 3.77 3.64
CA PRO A 472 -50.33 2.95 2.69
C PRO A 472 -48.85 2.91 3.06
N ILE A 473 -48.38 1.73 3.48
CA ILE A 473 -46.97 1.38 3.43
C ILE A 473 -46.60 1.34 1.94
N SER A 474 -45.97 2.41 1.47
CA SER A 474 -45.40 2.43 0.13
C SER A 474 -44.09 1.66 0.13
N THR A 475 -44.11 0.57 -0.64
CA THR A 475 -42.98 -0.16 -1.26
C THR A 475 -42.12 -1.07 -0.37
N SER A 476 -42.22 -2.36 -0.67
CA SER A 476 -41.37 -3.49 -0.29
C SER A 476 -39.87 -3.19 -0.39
N SER A 477 -39.16 -3.00 0.73
CA SER A 477 -37.70 -2.93 0.73
C SER A 477 -37.10 -4.33 0.88
N CYS A 478 -36.39 -4.82 -0.14
CA CYS A 478 -35.56 -6.02 -0.02
C CYS A 478 -34.40 -5.76 0.93
N ALA A 479 -34.43 -6.37 2.11
CA ALA A 479 -33.44 -6.20 3.17
C ALA A 479 -32.73 -7.52 3.52
N LEU A 480 -31.44 -7.46 3.84
CA LEU A 480 -30.62 -8.63 4.16
C LEU A 480 -30.95 -9.23 5.53
N HIS A 481 -31.34 -8.39 6.50
CA HIS A 481 -31.57 -8.76 7.90
C HIS A 481 -30.43 -9.61 8.48
N CYS A 482 -29.19 -9.17 8.28
CA CYS A 482 -28.02 -9.88 8.77
C CYS A 482 -27.77 -9.46 10.23
N PRO A 483 -27.76 -10.40 11.19
CA PRO A 483 -27.52 -10.06 12.60
C PRO A 483 -26.12 -9.46 12.84
N HIS A 484 -25.20 -9.68 11.91
CA HIS A 484 -23.82 -9.20 11.99
C HIS A 484 -23.59 -7.88 11.26
N PHE A 485 -24.60 -7.28 10.63
CA PHE A 485 -24.40 -6.15 9.72
C PHE A 485 -23.70 -4.94 10.38
N GLN A 486 -23.96 -4.69 11.66
CA GLN A 486 -23.40 -3.54 12.39
C GLN A 486 -21.94 -3.73 12.81
N THR A 487 -21.46 -4.97 12.91
CA THR A 487 -20.13 -5.30 13.43
C THR A 487 -19.20 -5.90 12.36
N CYS A 488 -19.76 -6.64 11.41
CA CYS A 488 -19.03 -7.29 10.34
C CYS A 488 -18.75 -6.35 9.16
N SER A 489 -17.49 -6.31 8.72
CA SER A 489 -17.06 -5.51 7.56
C SER A 489 -17.47 -6.07 6.19
N GLY A 490 -18.06 -7.27 6.14
CA GLY A 490 -18.35 -7.96 4.88
C GLY A 490 -19.50 -7.38 4.06
N CYS A 491 -20.31 -6.48 4.64
CA CYS A 491 -21.59 -6.02 4.08
C CYS A 491 -21.74 -4.51 4.35
N THR A 492 -22.09 -3.71 3.34
CA THR A 492 -22.20 -2.23 3.49
C THR A 492 -23.59 -1.67 3.26
N HIS A 493 -24.51 -2.46 2.70
CA HIS A 493 -25.88 -2.04 2.42
C HIS A 493 -26.83 -3.09 2.94
N GLU A 494 -27.76 -2.74 3.84
CA GLU A 494 -28.71 -3.72 4.38
C GLU A 494 -30.04 -3.70 3.63
N TYR A 495 -30.45 -2.55 3.10
CA TYR A 495 -31.75 -2.31 2.48
C TYR A 495 -31.61 -1.96 1.00
N ASN A 496 -32.71 -2.05 0.25
CA ASN A 496 -32.79 -1.69 -1.17
C ASN A 496 -31.75 -2.42 -2.03
N LEU A 497 -31.52 -3.70 -1.74
CA LEU A 497 -30.46 -4.48 -2.40
C LEU A 497 -30.70 -4.67 -3.91
N HIS A 498 -31.94 -4.56 -4.39
CA HIS A 498 -32.27 -4.60 -5.82
C HIS A 498 -32.00 -3.28 -6.57
N ASP A 499 -31.86 -2.17 -5.83
CA ASP A 499 -31.66 -0.83 -6.38
C ASP A 499 -30.65 -0.05 -5.51
N PRO A 500 -29.38 -0.47 -5.51
CA PRO A 500 -28.38 0.14 -4.65
C PRO A 500 -28.01 1.55 -5.16
N PRO A 501 -27.65 2.52 -4.28
CA PRO A 501 -27.35 3.90 -4.69
C PRO A 501 -26.27 4.03 -5.78
N ILE A 502 -25.35 3.08 -5.82
CA ILE A 502 -24.26 3.00 -6.81
C ILE A 502 -24.75 2.73 -8.24
N LEU A 503 -25.95 2.17 -8.41
CA LEU A 503 -26.56 1.92 -9.70
C LEU A 503 -26.98 3.24 -10.35
N ASP A 504 -27.68 4.09 -9.62
CA ASP A 504 -28.05 5.44 -10.06
C ASP A 504 -26.83 6.29 -10.40
N GLU A 505 -25.79 6.21 -9.57
CA GLU A 505 -24.54 6.90 -9.82
C GLU A 505 -23.90 6.43 -11.14
N ALA A 506 -23.89 5.12 -11.38
CA ALA A 506 -23.35 4.54 -12.60
C ALA A 506 -24.16 4.91 -13.84
N ILE A 507 -25.49 4.88 -13.76
CA ILE A 507 -26.38 5.29 -14.85
C ILE A 507 -26.12 6.76 -15.21
N LYS A 508 -26.11 7.65 -14.21
CA LYS A 508 -25.85 9.09 -14.42
C LYS A 508 -24.48 9.33 -15.05
N PHE A 509 -23.46 8.63 -14.55
CA PHE A 509 -22.11 8.71 -15.07
C PHE A 509 -22.04 8.30 -16.55
N PHE A 510 -22.57 7.11 -16.91
CA PHE A 510 -22.51 6.60 -18.27
C PHE A 510 -23.34 7.44 -19.23
N ASN A 511 -24.51 7.92 -18.80
CA ASN A 511 -25.30 8.89 -19.54
C ASN A 511 -24.51 10.19 -19.80
N GLY A 512 -23.78 10.68 -18.81
CA GLY A 512 -22.94 11.89 -18.89
C GLY A 512 -21.84 11.80 -19.96
N ILE A 513 -21.29 10.61 -20.20
CA ILE A 513 -20.28 10.36 -21.24
C ILE A 513 -20.90 9.80 -22.55
N GLY A 514 -22.22 9.87 -22.70
CA GLY A 514 -22.93 9.52 -23.93
C GLY A 514 -23.17 8.02 -24.15
N VAL A 515 -23.12 7.20 -23.10
CA VAL A 515 -23.48 5.78 -23.09
C VAL A 515 -24.89 5.64 -22.52
N SER A 516 -25.90 5.60 -23.40
CA SER A 516 -27.32 5.57 -23.02
C SER A 516 -27.90 4.17 -22.77
N ASN A 517 -27.19 3.11 -23.16
CA ASN A 517 -27.65 1.71 -23.09
C ASN A 517 -26.95 0.94 -21.97
N PHE A 518 -26.85 1.52 -20.78
CA PHE A 518 -26.35 0.83 -19.59
C PHE A 518 -27.40 -0.19 -19.12
N THR A 519 -27.00 -1.45 -18.92
CA THR A 519 -27.88 -2.54 -18.46
C THR A 519 -27.39 -3.04 -17.13
N PHE A 520 -28.32 -3.31 -16.22
CA PHE A 520 -28.04 -3.84 -14.89
C PHE A 520 -28.65 -5.23 -14.78
N ASP A 521 -27.82 -6.21 -14.43
CA ASP A 521 -28.22 -7.57 -14.14
C ASP A 521 -27.88 -7.88 -12.68
N SER A 522 -28.80 -8.50 -11.95
CA SER A 522 -28.58 -8.94 -10.57
C SER A 522 -28.86 -10.44 -10.43
N CYS A 523 -28.11 -11.07 -9.53
CA CYS A 523 -28.28 -12.47 -9.16
C CYS A 523 -28.96 -12.58 -7.78
N ARG A 524 -28.97 -13.80 -7.21
CA ARG A 524 -29.45 -14.01 -5.84
C ARG A 524 -28.70 -13.09 -4.87
N LEU A 525 -29.44 -12.36 -4.04
CA LEU A 525 -28.88 -11.30 -3.20
C LEU A 525 -28.40 -11.78 -1.82
N TRP A 526 -28.65 -13.04 -1.49
CA TRP A 526 -28.20 -13.74 -0.29
C TRP A 526 -27.63 -15.10 -0.67
N GLU A 527 -26.85 -15.69 0.22
CA GLU A 527 -26.26 -17.03 0.06
C GLU A 527 -25.48 -17.21 -1.25
N TRP A 528 -24.91 -16.13 -1.81
CA TRP A 528 -24.28 -16.14 -3.12
C TRP A 528 -22.77 -16.39 -3.03
N ARG A 529 -22.15 -16.12 -1.88
CA ARG A 529 -20.69 -16.20 -1.69
C ARG A 529 -20.28 -17.66 -1.55
N CYS A 530 -19.65 -18.18 -2.60
CA CYS A 530 -19.10 -19.52 -2.68
C CYS A 530 -17.64 -19.59 -2.21
N ARG A 531 -16.96 -18.46 -1.96
CA ARG A 531 -15.58 -18.42 -1.46
C ARG A 531 -15.44 -17.47 -0.29
N ALA A 532 -14.92 -17.96 0.83
CA ALA A 532 -14.69 -17.19 2.05
C ALA A 532 -13.28 -17.46 2.61
N LYS A 533 -12.62 -16.41 3.08
CA LYS A 533 -11.37 -16.48 3.84
C LYS A 533 -11.67 -15.87 5.20
N LEU A 534 -11.59 -16.67 6.25
CA LEU A 534 -12.05 -16.31 7.59
C LEU A 534 -10.88 -16.37 8.56
N ALA A 535 -10.71 -15.30 9.34
CA ALA A 535 -9.78 -15.26 10.46
C ALA A 535 -10.27 -16.19 11.57
N VAL A 536 -9.35 -16.89 12.22
CA VAL A 536 -9.63 -17.82 13.32
C VAL A 536 -8.96 -17.32 14.59
N ARG A 537 -9.72 -16.71 15.49
CA ARG A 537 -9.23 -16.08 16.74
C ARG A 537 -10.01 -16.63 17.95
N GLY A 538 -9.76 -16.06 19.13
CA GLY A 538 -10.46 -16.43 20.36
C GLY A 538 -9.77 -17.58 21.08
N SER A 539 -10.54 -18.56 21.57
CA SER A 539 -10.02 -19.71 22.32
C SER A 539 -10.48 -21.03 21.69
N SER A 540 -9.84 -22.15 22.04
CA SER A 540 -10.27 -23.47 21.55
C SER A 540 -11.72 -23.80 21.90
N MET A 541 -12.19 -23.39 23.10
CA MET A 541 -13.56 -23.60 23.56
C MET A 541 -14.57 -22.60 22.98
N ARG A 542 -14.12 -21.41 22.59
CA ARG A 542 -14.94 -20.35 21.98
C ARG A 542 -14.17 -19.72 20.81
N PRO A 543 -14.06 -20.44 19.68
CA PRO A 543 -13.37 -19.94 18.50
C PRO A 543 -14.23 -18.88 17.80
N LEU A 544 -13.61 -17.75 17.48
CA LEU A 544 -14.19 -16.69 16.65
C LEU A 544 -13.73 -16.97 15.21
N ILE A 545 -14.68 -17.25 14.32
CA ILE A 545 -14.38 -17.53 12.91
C ILE A 545 -15.15 -16.54 12.06
N GLY A 546 -14.42 -15.60 11.44
CA GLY A 546 -15.07 -14.52 10.73
C GLY A 546 -14.16 -13.50 10.09
N LEU A 547 -14.62 -12.24 10.06
CA LEU A 547 -13.93 -11.12 9.43
C LEU A 547 -13.48 -10.11 10.48
N TYR A 548 -12.50 -9.29 10.14
CA TYR A 548 -12.09 -8.19 11.01
C TYR A 548 -13.08 -7.03 10.99
N GLU A 549 -13.23 -6.34 12.12
CA GLU A 549 -13.88 -5.03 12.15
C GLU A 549 -13.11 -4.06 11.25
N VAL A 550 -13.83 -3.13 10.61
CA VAL A 550 -13.22 -2.18 9.67
C VAL A 550 -12.11 -1.39 10.36
N GLY A 551 -10.89 -1.46 9.79
CA GLY A 551 -9.73 -0.72 10.29
C GLY A 551 -8.98 -1.37 11.46
N THR A 552 -9.28 -2.63 11.80
CA THR A 552 -8.66 -3.35 12.93
C THR A 552 -8.25 -4.79 12.55
N HIS A 553 -7.61 -5.50 13.49
CA HIS A 553 -7.49 -6.97 13.47
C HIS A 553 -8.35 -7.66 14.56
N ASN A 554 -9.42 -6.99 15.01
CA ASN A 554 -10.39 -7.59 15.91
C ASN A 554 -11.32 -8.51 15.11
N ALA A 555 -11.19 -9.82 15.28
CA ALA A 555 -12.04 -10.77 14.56
C ALA A 555 -13.45 -10.79 15.15
N VAL A 556 -14.44 -10.49 14.31
CA VAL A 556 -15.86 -10.64 14.60
C VAL A 556 -16.30 -12.03 14.21
N ASP A 557 -16.88 -12.75 15.15
CA ASP A 557 -17.52 -14.03 14.85
C ASP A 557 -18.80 -13.81 14.04
N ILE A 558 -18.95 -14.51 12.91
CA ILE A 558 -20.08 -14.32 11.99
C ILE A 558 -20.82 -15.63 11.68
N PRO A 559 -21.34 -16.34 12.69
CA PRO A 559 -22.12 -17.55 12.47
C PRO A 559 -23.32 -17.25 11.57
N GLU A 560 -23.70 -18.14 10.66
CA GLU A 560 -24.88 -17.93 9.80
C GLU A 560 -24.84 -16.64 8.94
N CYS A 561 -23.66 -16.23 8.49
CA CYS A 561 -23.50 -15.10 7.58
C CYS A 561 -24.47 -15.21 6.38
N LYS A 562 -25.33 -14.20 6.19
CA LYS A 562 -26.38 -14.19 5.15
C LYS A 562 -25.83 -14.13 3.72
N ALA A 563 -24.59 -13.70 3.54
CA ALA A 563 -23.94 -13.68 2.23
C ALA A 563 -23.33 -15.04 1.86
N HIS A 564 -22.88 -15.83 2.86
CA HIS A 564 -22.24 -17.12 2.63
C HIS A 564 -23.20 -18.16 2.07
N HIS A 565 -22.71 -18.99 1.16
CA HIS A 565 -23.38 -20.23 0.81
C HIS A 565 -23.67 -21.06 2.09
N PRO A 566 -24.85 -21.70 2.24
CA PRO A 566 -25.22 -22.42 3.46
C PRO A 566 -24.18 -23.46 3.89
N SER A 567 -23.56 -24.16 2.93
CA SER A 567 -22.50 -25.14 3.20
C SER A 567 -21.26 -24.53 3.87
N ILE A 568 -20.91 -23.26 3.59
CA ILE A 568 -19.80 -22.58 4.28
C ILE A 568 -20.15 -22.40 5.76
N ASN A 569 -21.35 -21.90 6.06
CA ASN A 569 -21.78 -21.72 7.45
C ASN A 569 -21.79 -23.06 8.20
N ALA A 570 -22.35 -24.12 7.58
CA ALA A 570 -22.32 -25.46 8.15
C ALA A 570 -20.90 -26.02 8.36
N ALA A 571 -19.96 -25.74 7.44
CA ALA A 571 -18.57 -26.16 7.56
C ALA A 571 -17.81 -25.38 8.65
N VAL A 572 -18.13 -24.10 8.84
CA VAL A 572 -17.63 -23.29 9.96
C VAL A 572 -18.10 -23.87 11.28
N ASP A 573 -19.38 -24.21 11.41
CA ASP A 573 -19.92 -24.82 12.63
C ASP A 573 -19.25 -26.17 12.94
N LEU A 574 -19.05 -27.00 11.92
CA LEU A 574 -18.31 -28.25 12.07
C LEU A 574 -16.86 -28.02 12.50
N LEU A 575 -16.19 -27.01 11.93
CA LEU A 575 -14.83 -26.64 12.32
C LEU A 575 -14.77 -26.17 13.77
N LYS A 576 -15.72 -25.34 14.24
CA LYS A 576 -15.78 -24.90 15.64
C LYS A 576 -15.92 -26.07 16.60
N GLN A 577 -16.78 -27.04 16.29
CA GLN A 577 -16.94 -28.27 17.08
C GLN A 577 -15.63 -29.06 17.15
N ALA A 578 -14.97 -29.25 16.01
CA ALA A 578 -13.71 -29.98 15.92
C ALA A 578 -12.59 -29.28 16.72
N MET A 579 -12.52 -27.95 16.66
CA MET A 579 -11.54 -27.17 17.41
C MET A 579 -11.73 -27.29 18.93
N ALA A 580 -12.97 -27.26 19.40
CA ALA A 580 -13.29 -27.42 20.82
C ALA A 580 -12.96 -28.83 21.32
N GLU A 581 -13.32 -29.87 20.56
CA GLU A 581 -13.10 -31.27 20.96
C GLU A 581 -11.62 -31.66 20.95
N LEU A 582 -10.86 -31.17 19.97
CA LEU A 582 -9.42 -31.49 19.80
C LEU A 582 -8.49 -30.48 20.49
N ASN A 583 -9.05 -29.48 21.17
CA ASN A 583 -8.32 -28.37 21.77
C ASN A 583 -7.32 -27.71 20.81
N ILE A 584 -7.83 -27.34 19.62
CA ILE A 584 -7.06 -26.61 18.61
C ILE A 584 -7.01 -25.14 19.01
N ILE A 585 -5.81 -24.59 19.11
CA ILE A 585 -5.61 -23.23 19.59
C ILE A 585 -5.72 -22.27 18.40
N PRO A 586 -6.68 -21.32 18.38
CA PRO A 586 -6.71 -20.25 17.39
C PRO A 586 -5.43 -19.43 17.42
N TYR A 587 -5.05 -18.83 16.30
CA TYR A 587 -3.85 -17.99 16.24
C TYR A 587 -4.02 -16.71 17.05
N ASP A 588 -2.98 -16.36 17.79
CA ASP A 588 -2.82 -15.09 18.47
C ASP A 588 -1.80 -14.26 17.67
N GLU A 589 -2.24 -13.15 17.07
CA GLU A 589 -1.39 -12.33 16.21
C GLU A 589 -0.31 -11.58 16.99
N ASP A 590 -0.65 -11.10 18.19
CA ASP A 590 0.26 -10.30 19.04
C ASP A 590 1.41 -11.17 19.55
N LEU A 591 1.11 -12.42 19.92
CA LEU A 591 2.09 -13.37 20.40
C LEU A 591 2.73 -14.21 19.29
N GLY A 592 2.13 -14.25 18.11
CA GLY A 592 2.53 -15.15 17.01
C GLY A 592 2.37 -16.63 17.33
N THR A 593 1.51 -16.96 18.30
CA THR A 593 1.30 -18.33 18.82
C THR A 593 -0.05 -18.91 18.40
N GLY A 594 -0.31 -20.16 18.74
CA GLY A 594 -1.51 -20.87 18.28
C GLY A 594 -1.28 -21.59 16.96
N GLU A 595 -2.28 -22.37 16.54
CA GLU A 595 -2.16 -23.41 15.52
C GLU A 595 -2.90 -23.02 14.23
N LEU A 596 -4.17 -22.65 14.32
CA LEU A 596 -5.00 -22.35 13.15
C LEU A 596 -5.16 -20.83 12.98
N ARG A 597 -4.58 -20.28 11.90
CA ARG A 597 -4.56 -18.83 11.61
C ARG A 597 -5.80 -18.35 10.89
N TYR A 598 -6.12 -19.05 9.83
CA TYR A 598 -7.22 -18.73 8.92
C TYR A 598 -7.81 -20.04 8.41
N VAL A 599 -9.03 -19.96 7.89
CA VAL A 599 -9.62 -21.01 7.07
C VAL A 599 -10.12 -20.40 5.77
N GLN A 600 -9.72 -20.99 4.64
CA GLN A 600 -10.35 -20.71 3.35
C GLN A 600 -11.37 -21.81 3.05
N MET A 601 -12.56 -21.41 2.63
CA MET A 601 -13.62 -22.31 2.22
C MET A 601 -14.07 -21.94 0.80
N ALA A 602 -14.10 -22.92 -0.08
CA ALA A 602 -14.60 -22.78 -1.44
C ALA A 602 -15.68 -23.84 -1.70
N VAL A 603 -16.84 -23.44 -2.21
CA VAL A 603 -17.96 -24.33 -2.51
C VAL A 603 -17.88 -24.76 -3.95
N THR A 604 -17.86 -26.07 -4.17
CA THR A 604 -18.13 -26.65 -5.48
C THR A 604 -19.60 -27.05 -5.57
N THR A 605 -20.24 -26.65 -6.66
CA THR A 605 -21.59 -27.09 -7.06
C THR A 605 -21.54 -28.12 -8.17
N TYR A 606 -20.33 -28.52 -8.58
CA TYR A 606 -20.11 -29.53 -9.60
C TYR A 606 -20.49 -30.91 -9.08
N ASN A 607 -21.69 -31.34 -9.45
CA ASN A 607 -22.15 -32.70 -9.27
C ASN A 607 -23.04 -33.10 -10.44
N THR A 608 -22.47 -33.80 -11.41
CA THR A 608 -23.16 -34.20 -12.64
C THR A 608 -24.26 -35.23 -12.39
N SER A 609 -24.23 -35.93 -11.25
CA SER A 609 -25.28 -36.87 -10.83
C SER A 609 -26.55 -36.18 -10.29
N LEU A 610 -26.52 -34.86 -10.05
CA LEU A 610 -27.67 -34.09 -9.58
C LEU A 610 -28.27 -33.21 -10.70
N PRO A 611 -29.60 -32.99 -10.69
CA PRO A 611 -30.23 -31.97 -11.52
C PRO A 611 -29.64 -30.58 -11.25
N ALA A 612 -29.53 -29.74 -12.29
CA ALA A 612 -28.92 -28.41 -12.18
C ALA A 612 -29.56 -27.52 -11.09
N SER A 613 -30.86 -27.65 -10.87
CA SER A 613 -31.61 -26.93 -9.82
C SER A 613 -31.25 -27.34 -8.39
N GLU A 614 -30.69 -28.54 -8.19
CA GLU A 614 -30.30 -29.08 -6.88
C GLU A 614 -28.81 -28.89 -6.57
N ARG A 615 -27.97 -28.77 -7.60
CA ARG A 615 -26.51 -28.67 -7.48
C ARG A 615 -26.05 -27.59 -6.51
N TYR A 616 -26.65 -26.41 -6.58
CA TYR A 616 -26.31 -25.30 -5.69
C TYR A 616 -26.62 -25.64 -4.23
N LYS A 617 -27.85 -26.11 -3.94
CA LYS A 617 -28.29 -26.45 -2.57
C LYS A 617 -27.42 -27.53 -1.92
N LYS A 618 -26.91 -28.46 -2.73
CA LYS A 618 -26.05 -29.58 -2.29
C LYS A 618 -24.55 -29.30 -2.53
N GLY A 619 -24.16 -28.02 -2.63
CA GLY A 619 -22.77 -27.63 -2.81
C GLY A 619 -21.89 -28.13 -1.67
N LYS A 620 -20.68 -28.57 -2.00
CA LYS A 620 -19.71 -29.16 -1.06
C LYS A 620 -18.51 -28.24 -0.85
N VAL A 621 -17.91 -28.26 0.33
CA VAL A 621 -16.86 -27.30 0.72
C VAL A 621 -15.48 -27.93 0.62
N GLN A 622 -14.61 -27.34 -0.18
CA GLN A 622 -13.16 -27.49 -0.03
C GLN A 622 -12.70 -26.58 1.11
N VAL A 623 -12.09 -27.18 2.14
CA VAL A 623 -11.57 -26.49 3.32
C VAL A 623 -10.05 -26.46 3.25
N ALA A 624 -9.46 -25.28 3.32
CA ALA A 624 -8.03 -25.08 3.45
C ALA A 624 -7.70 -24.47 4.82
N LEU A 625 -7.07 -25.26 5.67
CA LEU A 625 -6.62 -24.91 7.01
C LEU A 625 -5.27 -24.19 6.92
N VAL A 626 -5.22 -22.91 7.28
CA VAL A 626 -3.96 -22.15 7.31
C VAL A 626 -3.30 -22.37 8.67
N TRP A 627 -2.30 -23.24 8.67
CA TRP A 627 -1.63 -23.74 9.86
C TRP A 627 -0.36 -22.94 10.15
N ASN A 628 -0.19 -22.53 11.42
CA ASN A 628 0.98 -21.81 11.92
C ASN A 628 2.19 -22.75 12.06
N SER A 629 2.74 -23.15 10.92
CA SER A 629 3.94 -23.97 10.82
C SER A 629 4.64 -23.68 9.50
N ARG A 630 5.94 -23.94 9.43
CA ARG A 630 6.74 -23.84 8.20
C ARG A 630 6.44 -24.96 7.21
N ASN A 631 6.03 -26.13 7.67
CA ASN A 631 5.76 -27.32 6.85
C ASN A 631 5.02 -28.42 7.66
N GLU A 632 4.79 -29.56 7.00
CA GLU A 632 4.11 -30.74 7.52
C GLU A 632 4.83 -31.47 8.67
N ASN A 633 6.08 -31.15 8.97
CA ASN A 633 6.88 -31.84 10.00
C ASN A 633 6.88 -31.12 11.36
N SER A 634 5.90 -30.25 11.63
CA SER A 634 5.80 -29.56 12.93
C SER A 634 5.34 -30.46 14.08
N PRO A 635 5.70 -30.12 15.32
CA PRO A 635 5.16 -30.78 16.52
C PRO A 635 3.63 -30.79 16.61
N SER A 636 2.95 -29.82 15.99
CA SER A 636 1.48 -29.73 15.92
C SER A 636 0.86 -30.47 14.72
N CYS A 637 1.65 -31.24 13.95
CA CYS A 637 1.14 -31.98 12.79
C CYS A 637 0.09 -33.03 13.18
N ASP A 638 0.22 -33.68 14.34
CA ASP A 638 -0.77 -34.64 14.82
C ASP A 638 -2.13 -33.99 15.05
N LYS A 639 -2.14 -32.76 15.60
CA LYS A 639 -3.36 -31.96 15.76
C LYS A 639 -3.96 -31.55 14.43
N LEU A 640 -3.14 -31.16 13.44
CA LEU A 640 -3.60 -30.86 12.09
C LEU A 640 -4.25 -32.10 11.44
N ASN A 641 -3.59 -33.26 11.52
CA ASN A 641 -4.12 -34.51 10.98
C ASN A 641 -5.41 -34.94 11.70
N ALA A 642 -5.46 -34.81 13.02
CA ALA A 642 -6.65 -35.10 13.81
C ALA A 642 -7.82 -34.18 13.44
N LEU A 643 -7.57 -32.87 13.30
CA LEU A 643 -8.57 -31.88 12.88
C LEU A 643 -9.11 -32.19 11.48
N ALA A 644 -8.22 -32.43 10.52
CA ALA A 644 -8.60 -32.77 9.16
C ALA A 644 -9.38 -34.09 9.10
N ASN A 645 -8.96 -35.11 9.86
CA ASN A 645 -9.67 -36.38 9.97
C ASN A 645 -11.05 -36.22 10.59
N TYR A 646 -11.20 -35.39 11.63
CA TYR A 646 -12.49 -35.09 12.24
C TYR A 646 -13.46 -34.46 11.22
N MET A 647 -13.01 -33.42 10.52
CA MET A 647 -13.80 -32.76 9.48
C MET A 647 -14.18 -33.74 8.36
N TRP A 648 -13.27 -34.63 7.97
CA TRP A 648 -13.51 -35.63 6.94
C TRP A 648 -14.49 -36.73 7.36
N ILE A 649 -14.36 -37.27 8.58
CA ILE A 649 -15.27 -38.31 9.09
C ILE A 649 -16.69 -37.76 9.26
N LYS A 650 -16.80 -36.54 9.81
CA LYS A 650 -18.10 -35.93 10.13
C LYS A 650 -18.74 -35.24 8.93
N GLY A 651 -17.96 -34.79 7.95
CA GLY A 651 -18.46 -34.02 6.82
C GLY A 651 -18.28 -34.66 5.44
N GLY A 652 -17.47 -35.71 5.30
CA GLY A 652 -17.17 -36.35 4.02
C GLY A 652 -18.29 -37.27 3.48
N PRO A 653 -17.99 -38.11 2.47
CA PRO A 653 -18.99 -38.90 1.73
C PRO A 653 -19.72 -39.97 2.53
N LYS A 654 -19.22 -40.33 3.72
CA LYS A 654 -19.85 -41.33 4.60
C LYS A 654 -20.97 -40.75 5.48
N ASN A 655 -21.16 -39.43 5.47
CA ASN A 655 -22.25 -38.76 6.18
C ASN A 655 -23.41 -38.48 5.20
N ASP A 656 -24.65 -38.59 5.69
CA ASP A 656 -25.88 -38.41 4.90
C ASP A 656 -25.95 -37.07 4.14
N VAL A 657 -25.26 -36.03 4.63
CA VAL A 657 -25.28 -34.68 4.02
C VAL A 657 -24.09 -34.42 3.07
N HIS A 658 -23.02 -35.23 3.13
CA HIS A 658 -21.76 -35.06 2.37
C HIS A 658 -21.38 -33.59 2.13
N LEU A 659 -21.00 -32.90 3.22
CA LEU A 659 -20.72 -31.47 3.26
C LEU A 659 -19.33 -31.08 2.74
N ILE A 660 -18.29 -31.88 3.03
CA ILE A 660 -16.88 -31.56 2.78
C ILE A 660 -16.41 -32.28 1.52
N HIS A 661 -15.94 -31.50 0.55
CA HIS A 661 -15.37 -31.98 -0.71
C HIS A 661 -13.92 -32.46 -0.51
N SER A 662 -13.08 -31.59 0.06
CA SER A 662 -11.69 -31.93 0.39
C SER A 662 -11.15 -31.05 1.50
N VAL A 663 -10.11 -31.54 2.18
CA VAL A 663 -9.39 -30.84 3.24
C VAL A 663 -7.93 -30.68 2.83
N TRP A 664 -7.46 -29.44 2.89
CA TRP A 664 -6.10 -29.03 2.57
C TRP A 664 -5.47 -28.32 3.77
N ALA A 665 -4.15 -28.35 3.84
CA ALA A 665 -3.37 -27.50 4.72
C ALA A 665 -2.51 -26.53 3.91
N ASN A 666 -2.45 -25.29 4.36
CA ASN A 666 -1.47 -24.29 3.93
C ASN A 666 -0.59 -23.94 5.13
N PHE A 667 0.72 -23.87 4.93
CA PHE A 667 1.68 -23.64 6.01
C PHE A 667 2.19 -22.20 5.98
N GLN A 668 1.91 -21.43 7.04
CA GLN A 668 2.13 -19.99 7.06
C GLN A 668 2.54 -19.46 8.45
N THR A 669 3.78 -18.95 8.56
CA THR A 669 4.36 -18.41 9.80
C THR A 669 4.67 -16.91 9.75
N SER A 670 4.47 -16.22 8.62
CA SER A 670 4.76 -14.79 8.52
C SER A 670 3.84 -13.97 9.42
N THR A 671 4.36 -12.93 10.04
CA THR A 671 3.60 -12.00 10.90
C THR A 671 2.95 -10.86 10.10
N ASN A 672 3.04 -10.88 8.77
CA ASN A 672 2.37 -9.94 7.88
C ASN A 672 0.93 -10.40 7.57
N ASN A 673 0.18 -9.56 6.85
CA ASN A 673 -1.23 -9.82 6.51
C ASN A 673 -1.42 -10.84 5.37
N VAL A 674 -0.35 -11.52 4.93
CA VAL A 674 -0.45 -12.53 3.88
C VAL A 674 -1.08 -13.80 4.44
N ILE A 675 -2.30 -14.10 4.01
CA ILE A 675 -3.08 -15.25 4.49
C ILE A 675 -2.42 -16.60 4.16
N PHE A 676 -1.85 -16.75 2.97
CA PHE A 676 -1.27 -18.04 2.53
C PHE A 676 0.24 -18.01 2.46
N GLY A 677 0.87 -19.04 3.02
CA GLY A 677 2.26 -19.36 2.71
C GLY A 677 2.39 -20.08 1.37
N ASN A 678 3.63 -20.44 1.03
CA ASN A 678 3.96 -21.05 -0.26
C ASN A 678 3.83 -22.59 -0.30
N ARG A 679 3.59 -23.23 0.85
CA ARG A 679 3.48 -24.71 0.93
C ARG A 679 2.04 -25.14 1.16
N TRP A 680 1.61 -26.11 0.36
CA TRP A 680 0.28 -26.70 0.40
C TRP A 680 0.39 -28.21 0.54
N ARG A 681 -0.53 -28.81 1.29
CA ARG A 681 -0.65 -30.26 1.44
C ARG A 681 -2.11 -30.67 1.33
N HIS A 682 -2.39 -31.60 0.43
CA HIS A 682 -3.67 -32.28 0.38
C HIS A 682 -3.74 -33.30 1.52
N LEU A 683 -4.84 -33.30 2.30
CA LEU A 683 -5.03 -34.23 3.41
C LEU A 683 -6.11 -35.27 3.10
N PHE A 684 -7.29 -34.84 2.66
CA PHE A 684 -8.42 -35.72 2.39
C PHE A 684 -9.29 -35.23 1.22
N GLY A 685 -9.97 -36.18 0.57
CA GLY A 685 -10.97 -35.92 -0.47
C GLY A 685 -10.41 -35.79 -1.87
N GLU A 686 -11.15 -35.10 -2.72
CA GLU A 686 -10.79 -34.90 -4.12
C GLU A 686 -9.74 -33.78 -4.25
N ILE A 687 -8.66 -34.09 -4.99
CA ILE A 687 -7.60 -33.13 -5.30
C ILE A 687 -8.10 -32.07 -6.28
N ASP A 688 -8.91 -32.49 -7.25
CA ASP A 688 -9.43 -31.61 -8.28
C ASP A 688 -10.70 -30.93 -7.79
N PHE A 689 -10.73 -29.60 -7.87
CA PHE A 689 -11.91 -28.81 -7.57
C PHE A 689 -12.49 -28.29 -8.88
N TRP A 690 -13.56 -28.96 -9.32
CA TRP A 690 -14.25 -28.64 -10.56
C TRP A 690 -15.42 -27.69 -10.30
N GLU A 691 -15.65 -26.76 -11.21
CA GLU A 691 -16.84 -25.93 -11.31
C GLU A 691 -17.31 -25.86 -12.77
N HIS A 692 -18.61 -25.71 -13.00
CA HIS A 692 -19.15 -25.52 -14.35
C HIS A 692 -19.59 -24.06 -14.54
N VAL A 693 -18.80 -23.27 -15.28
CA VAL A 693 -19.02 -21.84 -15.52
C VAL A 693 -18.69 -21.46 -16.96
N GLY A 694 -19.42 -20.50 -17.53
CA GLY A 694 -19.19 -20.04 -18.91
C GLY A 694 -19.42 -21.13 -19.97
N GLY A 695 -20.11 -22.21 -19.62
CA GLY A 695 -20.32 -23.37 -20.48
C GLY A 695 -19.15 -24.37 -20.53
N ILE A 696 -18.17 -24.25 -19.63
CA ILE A 696 -17.02 -25.17 -19.54
C ILE A 696 -16.82 -25.69 -18.11
N ASP A 697 -16.13 -26.82 -18.01
CA ASP A 697 -15.67 -27.37 -16.73
C ASP A 697 -14.30 -26.78 -16.39
N VAL A 698 -14.22 -26.07 -15.27
CA VAL A 698 -13.03 -25.36 -14.80
C VAL A 698 -12.46 -26.02 -13.57
N SER A 699 -11.17 -26.30 -13.59
CA SER A 699 -10.42 -26.79 -12.42
C SER A 699 -9.69 -25.63 -11.76
N MET A 700 -9.78 -25.52 -10.43
CA MET A 700 -9.03 -24.53 -9.65
C MET A 700 -8.29 -25.18 -8.49
N VAL A 701 -7.00 -24.93 -8.35
CA VAL A 701 -6.29 -25.31 -7.11
C VAL A 701 -6.64 -24.34 -5.97
N PRO A 702 -6.45 -24.72 -4.69
CA PRO A 702 -6.78 -23.85 -3.55
C PRO A 702 -6.11 -22.47 -3.57
N SER A 703 -4.92 -22.36 -4.18
CA SER A 703 -4.18 -21.12 -4.34
C SER A 703 -4.65 -20.26 -5.52
N SER A 704 -5.46 -20.80 -6.43
CA SER A 704 -5.98 -20.07 -7.59
C SER A 704 -6.99 -19.01 -7.14
N PHE A 705 -6.89 -17.83 -7.77
CA PHE A 705 -7.96 -16.85 -7.72
C PHE A 705 -9.20 -17.42 -8.43
N GLY A 706 -10.37 -17.20 -7.85
CA GLY A 706 -11.64 -17.64 -8.39
C GLY A 706 -12.76 -16.76 -7.84
N GLN A 707 -13.78 -16.52 -8.67
CA GLN A 707 -14.83 -15.58 -8.33
C GLN A 707 -15.65 -16.05 -7.12
N ALA A 708 -15.93 -15.11 -6.22
CA ALA A 708 -16.70 -15.40 -5.01
C ALA A 708 -18.18 -15.64 -5.31
N ASN A 709 -18.72 -15.00 -6.35
CA ASN A 709 -20.08 -15.22 -6.84
C ASN A 709 -20.08 -15.98 -8.17
N THR A 710 -20.04 -17.31 -8.10
CA THR A 710 -19.98 -18.18 -9.28
C THR A 710 -21.15 -17.97 -10.25
N ARG A 711 -22.35 -17.66 -9.74
CA ARG A 711 -23.55 -17.47 -10.57
C ARG A 711 -23.54 -16.15 -11.34
N ALA A 712 -23.12 -15.06 -10.69
CA ALA A 712 -22.92 -13.79 -11.37
C ALA A 712 -21.83 -13.93 -12.43
N PHE A 713 -20.72 -14.59 -12.09
CA PHE A 713 -19.64 -14.84 -13.04
C PHE A 713 -20.08 -15.68 -14.26
N ASP A 714 -20.89 -16.72 -14.08
CA ASP A 714 -21.45 -17.48 -15.22
C ASP A 714 -22.33 -16.58 -16.12
N ALA A 715 -23.16 -15.72 -15.53
CA ALA A 715 -23.99 -14.78 -16.28
C ALA A 715 -23.14 -13.76 -17.05
N LEU A 716 -22.10 -13.21 -16.40
CA LEU A 716 -21.11 -12.33 -17.00
C LEU A 716 -20.45 -12.99 -18.21
N LEU A 717 -19.91 -14.20 -18.06
CA LEU A 717 -19.25 -14.92 -19.15
C LEU A 717 -20.20 -15.14 -20.34
N ARG A 718 -21.44 -15.58 -20.10
CA ARG A 718 -22.45 -15.75 -21.16
C ARG A 718 -22.77 -14.45 -21.88
N LYS A 719 -22.76 -13.31 -21.16
CA LYS A 719 -22.99 -11.99 -21.75
C LYS A 719 -21.80 -11.57 -22.59
N LEU A 720 -20.59 -11.71 -22.05
CA LEU A 720 -19.31 -11.41 -22.70
C LEU A 720 -19.14 -12.18 -24.02
N GLN A 721 -19.44 -13.47 -24.03
CA GLN A 721 -19.40 -14.36 -25.21
C GLN A 721 -20.24 -13.85 -26.40
N LYS A 722 -21.25 -13.00 -26.17
CA LYS A 722 -22.08 -12.41 -27.24
C LYS A 722 -21.37 -11.28 -27.98
N TYR A 723 -20.35 -10.66 -27.39
CA TYR A 723 -19.64 -9.52 -27.95
C TYR A 723 -18.38 -9.90 -28.73
N VAL A 724 -17.96 -11.16 -28.67
CA VAL A 724 -16.86 -11.68 -29.47
C VAL A 724 -17.38 -12.10 -30.85
N PRO A 725 -16.86 -11.53 -31.95
CA PRO A 725 -17.29 -11.86 -33.30
C PRO A 725 -16.76 -13.23 -33.74
N PHE A 726 -17.40 -13.81 -34.76
CA PHE A 726 -16.94 -15.07 -35.36
C PHE A 726 -15.62 -14.87 -36.12
N GLY A 727 -14.70 -15.82 -36.00
CA GLY A 727 -13.36 -15.80 -36.59
C GLY A 727 -12.32 -14.93 -35.87
N ALA A 728 -12.63 -14.42 -34.67
CA ALA A 728 -11.80 -13.45 -33.95
C ALA A 728 -10.57 -14.10 -33.30
N SER A 729 -9.44 -13.39 -33.34
CA SER A 729 -8.29 -13.64 -32.47
C SER A 729 -8.47 -12.88 -31.15
N VAL A 730 -8.43 -13.57 -30.02
CA VAL A 730 -8.65 -12.99 -28.69
C VAL A 730 -7.36 -13.04 -27.87
N VAL A 731 -7.06 -11.95 -27.18
CA VAL A 731 -6.08 -11.95 -26.08
C VAL A 731 -6.80 -11.69 -24.76
N ASP A 732 -6.57 -12.57 -23.79
CA ASP A 732 -7.06 -12.50 -22.42
C ASP A 732 -5.88 -12.12 -21.51
N LEU A 733 -5.86 -10.89 -21.02
CA LEU A 733 -4.81 -10.34 -20.18
C LEU A 733 -5.24 -10.40 -18.71
N TYR A 734 -4.31 -10.75 -17.82
CA TYR A 734 -4.61 -11.10 -16.43
C TYR A 734 -5.48 -12.36 -16.34
N ALA A 735 -5.16 -13.35 -17.18
CA ALA A 735 -6.04 -14.47 -17.46
C ALA A 735 -6.31 -15.39 -16.26
N GLY A 736 -5.48 -15.36 -15.21
CA GLY A 736 -5.56 -16.26 -14.07
C GLY A 736 -5.49 -17.73 -14.53
N ALA A 737 -6.47 -18.53 -14.11
CA ALA A 737 -6.65 -19.91 -14.58
C ALA A 737 -7.16 -20.02 -16.04
N GLY A 738 -7.29 -18.90 -16.76
CA GLY A 738 -7.76 -18.77 -18.14
C GLY A 738 -9.26 -19.00 -18.33
N VAL A 739 -10.06 -18.84 -17.28
CA VAL A 739 -11.51 -19.15 -17.33
C VAL A 739 -12.22 -18.35 -18.41
N ILE A 740 -11.91 -17.05 -18.53
CA ILE A 740 -12.55 -16.17 -19.52
C ILE A 740 -12.13 -16.60 -20.93
N GLY A 741 -10.83 -16.63 -21.23
CA GLY A 741 -10.30 -17.06 -22.51
C GLY A 741 -10.75 -18.46 -22.94
N LEU A 742 -10.69 -19.47 -22.06
CA LEU A 742 -11.12 -20.83 -22.38
C LEU A 742 -12.63 -20.91 -22.60
N SER A 743 -13.44 -20.14 -21.87
CA SER A 743 -14.89 -20.07 -22.13
C SER A 743 -15.18 -19.47 -23.51
N LEU A 744 -14.39 -18.50 -23.95
CA LEU A 744 -14.49 -17.89 -25.29
C LEU A 744 -14.07 -18.88 -26.38
N ALA A 745 -13.00 -19.64 -26.18
CA ALA A 745 -12.59 -20.70 -27.09
C ALA A 745 -13.71 -21.74 -27.28
N ALA A 746 -14.36 -22.16 -26.19
CA ALA A 746 -15.44 -23.15 -26.22
C ALA A 746 -16.68 -22.70 -27.02
N THR A 747 -16.88 -21.40 -27.26
CA THR A 747 -17.97 -20.91 -28.11
C THR A 747 -17.79 -21.23 -29.60
N ARG A 748 -16.59 -21.68 -30.01
CA ARG A 748 -16.19 -21.91 -31.41
C ARG A 748 -16.30 -20.68 -32.31
N LYS A 749 -16.33 -19.48 -31.73
CA LYS A 749 -16.25 -18.22 -32.46
C LYS A 749 -14.82 -17.76 -32.66
N CYS A 750 -13.89 -18.19 -31.82
CA CYS A 750 -12.52 -17.67 -31.82
C CYS A 750 -11.63 -18.49 -32.76
N ARG A 751 -10.82 -17.80 -33.58
CA ARG A 751 -9.74 -18.43 -34.35
C ARG A 751 -8.56 -18.77 -33.44
N SER A 752 -8.22 -17.83 -32.55
CA SER A 752 -7.17 -18.02 -31.54
C SER A 752 -7.56 -17.37 -30.22
N VAL A 753 -7.06 -17.93 -29.12
CA VAL A 753 -7.15 -17.38 -27.77
C VAL A 753 -5.77 -17.46 -27.13
N LYS A 754 -5.21 -16.29 -26.77
CA LYS A 754 -3.96 -16.18 -26.02
C LYS A 754 -4.29 -15.74 -24.59
N CYS A 755 -3.91 -16.55 -23.60
CA CYS A 755 -4.05 -16.21 -22.19
C CYS A 755 -2.69 -15.75 -21.64
N VAL A 756 -2.61 -14.54 -21.09
CA VAL A 756 -1.38 -13.95 -20.53
C VAL A 756 -1.54 -13.80 -19.03
N GLU A 757 -0.67 -14.47 -18.27
CA GLU A 757 -0.75 -14.52 -16.80
C GLU A 757 0.64 -14.45 -16.16
N VAL A 758 0.77 -13.66 -15.09
CA VAL A 758 2.03 -13.46 -14.36
C VAL A 758 2.24 -14.51 -13.25
N ASN A 759 1.17 -15.09 -12.73
CA ASN A 759 1.22 -16.12 -11.71
C ASN A 759 1.37 -17.51 -12.36
N LYS A 760 2.60 -18.05 -12.32
CA LYS A 760 2.94 -19.40 -12.79
C LYS A 760 2.08 -20.51 -12.19
N GLU A 761 1.59 -20.36 -10.96
CA GLU A 761 0.79 -21.39 -10.28
C GLU A 761 -0.58 -21.61 -10.95
N SER A 762 -1.04 -20.65 -11.75
CA SER A 762 -2.28 -20.76 -12.52
C SER A 762 -2.18 -21.71 -13.72
N LYS A 763 -0.95 -22.02 -14.18
CA LYS A 763 -0.70 -22.87 -15.36
C LYS A 763 -1.35 -24.25 -15.23
N HIS A 764 -1.23 -24.87 -14.06
CA HIS A 764 -1.80 -26.21 -13.82
C HIS A 764 -3.33 -26.22 -13.92
N SER A 765 -3.99 -25.20 -13.34
CA SER A 765 -5.44 -25.01 -13.43
C SER A 765 -5.87 -24.77 -14.88
N PHE A 766 -5.10 -23.98 -15.63
CA PHE A 766 -5.32 -23.73 -17.05
C PHE A 766 -5.25 -25.01 -17.88
N GLU A 767 -4.16 -25.78 -17.75
CA GLU A 767 -3.93 -27.01 -18.53
C GLU A 767 -5.01 -28.07 -18.25
N LYS A 768 -5.39 -28.24 -16.98
CA LYS A 768 -6.50 -29.15 -16.61
C LYS A 768 -7.82 -28.71 -17.23
N THR A 769 -8.15 -27.44 -17.15
CA THR A 769 -9.38 -26.88 -17.75
C THR A 769 -9.36 -27.06 -19.26
N ALA A 770 -8.24 -26.71 -19.92
CA ALA A 770 -8.07 -26.85 -21.36
C ALA A 770 -8.21 -28.30 -21.83
N SER A 771 -7.70 -29.27 -21.06
CA SER A 771 -7.78 -30.71 -21.38
C SER A 771 -9.21 -31.26 -21.42
N ARG A 772 -10.18 -30.58 -20.78
CA ARG A 772 -11.60 -30.96 -20.78
C ARG A 772 -12.46 -30.12 -21.72
N LEU A 773 -11.85 -29.26 -22.53
CA LEU A 773 -12.61 -28.55 -23.56
C LEU A 773 -13.18 -29.54 -24.59
N PRO A 774 -14.32 -29.22 -25.22
CA PRO A 774 -14.92 -30.06 -26.26
C PRO A 774 -13.91 -30.35 -27.38
N THR A 775 -13.85 -31.59 -27.86
CA THR A 775 -12.89 -32.06 -28.89
C THR A 775 -13.02 -31.37 -30.24
N ASN A 776 -14.12 -30.66 -30.48
CA ASN A 776 -14.38 -29.84 -31.67
C ASN A 776 -14.12 -28.35 -31.46
N THR A 777 -13.29 -28.00 -30.46
CA THR A 777 -12.77 -26.64 -30.30
C THR A 777 -11.67 -26.42 -31.32
N GLU A 778 -12.01 -25.83 -32.46
CA GLU A 778 -11.07 -25.53 -33.58
C GLU A 778 -10.17 -24.30 -33.31
N SER A 779 -10.27 -23.69 -32.13
CA SER A 779 -9.48 -22.52 -31.75
C SER A 779 -8.04 -22.89 -31.39
N SER A 780 -7.06 -22.12 -31.87
CA SER A 780 -5.68 -22.18 -31.35
C SER A 780 -5.61 -21.55 -29.96
N ILE A 781 -5.31 -22.35 -28.93
CA ILE A 781 -5.26 -21.91 -27.53
C ILE A 781 -3.81 -21.90 -27.07
N SER A 782 -3.37 -20.81 -26.46
CA SER A 782 -2.02 -20.70 -25.88
C SER A 782 -2.05 -19.99 -24.53
N TRP A 783 -1.14 -20.39 -23.65
CA TRP A 783 -0.93 -19.76 -22.34
C TRP A 783 0.51 -19.27 -22.22
N HIS A 784 0.66 -18.05 -21.70
CA HIS A 784 1.93 -17.33 -21.63
C HIS A 784 2.19 -16.87 -20.20
N HIS A 785 3.29 -17.35 -19.60
CA HIS A 785 3.80 -16.82 -18.34
C HIS A 785 4.51 -15.49 -18.61
N ALA A 786 3.76 -14.39 -18.56
CA ALA A 786 4.30 -13.08 -18.86
C ALA A 786 3.55 -11.98 -18.11
N ASP A 787 4.27 -10.88 -17.90
CA ASP A 787 3.69 -9.64 -17.40
C ASP A 787 3.12 -8.87 -18.60
N ALA A 788 1.79 -8.69 -18.63
CA ALA A 788 1.09 -7.98 -19.70
C ALA A 788 1.54 -6.51 -19.86
N SER A 789 2.19 -5.92 -18.84
CA SER A 789 2.78 -4.58 -18.91
C SER A 789 4.14 -4.54 -19.62
N LYS A 790 4.82 -5.69 -19.77
CA LYS A 790 6.10 -5.80 -20.47
C LYS A 790 5.84 -6.07 -21.94
N ASP A 791 6.20 -5.10 -22.76
CA ASP A 791 5.92 -5.08 -24.20
C ASP A 791 4.42 -5.27 -24.54
N PRO A 792 3.54 -4.37 -24.06
CA PRO A 792 2.10 -4.52 -24.17
C PRO A 792 1.63 -4.56 -25.63
N LEU A 793 2.31 -3.87 -26.54
CA LEU A 793 1.97 -3.86 -27.96
C LEU A 793 2.10 -5.26 -28.60
N SER A 794 3.07 -6.08 -28.17
CA SER A 794 3.23 -7.45 -28.68
C SER A 794 2.03 -8.35 -28.38
N TRP A 795 1.34 -8.11 -27.26
CA TRP A 795 0.14 -8.86 -26.87
C TRP A 795 -1.10 -8.35 -27.60
N LEU A 796 -1.18 -7.05 -27.86
CA LEU A 796 -2.31 -6.40 -28.51
C LEU A 796 -2.31 -6.61 -30.03
N ILE A 797 -1.15 -6.52 -30.69
CA ILE A 797 -1.03 -6.69 -32.13
C ILE A 797 -1.33 -8.14 -32.52
N GLY A 798 -2.16 -8.31 -33.54
CA GLY A 798 -2.66 -9.59 -34.02
C GLY A 798 -3.86 -10.14 -33.24
N SER A 799 -4.42 -9.35 -32.31
CA SER A 799 -5.71 -9.64 -31.67
C SER A 799 -6.80 -8.74 -32.28
N ASP A 800 -8.01 -9.28 -32.43
CA ASP A 800 -9.21 -8.54 -32.83
C ASP A 800 -10.02 -8.08 -31.61
N VAL A 801 -9.94 -8.86 -30.52
CA VAL A 801 -10.58 -8.59 -29.23
C VAL A 801 -9.56 -8.69 -28.11
N VAL A 802 -9.53 -7.67 -27.25
CA VAL A 802 -8.74 -7.66 -26.02
C VAL A 802 -9.70 -7.77 -24.85
N VAL A 803 -9.44 -8.73 -23.96
CA VAL A 803 -10.15 -8.89 -22.69
C VAL A 803 -9.18 -8.55 -21.56
N VAL A 804 -9.65 -7.75 -20.60
CA VAL A 804 -8.90 -7.41 -19.39
C VAL A 804 -9.79 -7.59 -18.16
N ASP A 805 -9.28 -8.34 -17.18
CA ASP A 805 -9.84 -8.47 -15.82
C ASP A 805 -8.77 -8.09 -14.77
N PRO A 806 -8.41 -6.80 -14.67
CA PRO A 806 -7.33 -6.36 -13.82
C PRO A 806 -7.65 -6.49 -12.32
N PRO A 807 -6.60 -6.58 -11.47
CA PRO A 807 -6.77 -6.49 -10.01
C PRO A 807 -7.34 -5.13 -9.58
N ARG A 808 -7.71 -4.98 -8.30
CA ARG A 808 -8.33 -3.75 -7.74
C ARG A 808 -7.57 -2.44 -8.03
N LYS A 809 -6.26 -2.51 -8.27
CA LYS A 809 -5.41 -1.36 -8.67
C LYS A 809 -5.66 -0.85 -10.10
N GLY A 810 -6.42 -1.59 -10.91
CA GLY A 810 -6.68 -1.28 -12.32
C GLY A 810 -5.58 -1.80 -13.26
N LEU A 811 -5.62 -1.32 -14.51
CA LEU A 811 -4.61 -1.63 -15.53
C LEU A 811 -3.28 -0.97 -15.20
N ASP A 812 -2.19 -1.63 -15.58
CA ASP A 812 -0.87 -1.00 -15.57
C ASP A 812 -0.83 0.21 -16.53
N PRO A 813 -0.19 1.33 -16.17
CA PRO A 813 -0.08 2.51 -17.04
C PRO A 813 0.52 2.21 -18.41
N SER A 814 1.48 1.29 -18.50
CA SER A 814 2.13 0.92 -19.77
C SER A 814 1.14 0.23 -20.70
N LEU A 815 0.34 -0.70 -20.18
CA LEU A 815 -0.71 -1.38 -20.93
C LEU A 815 -1.85 -0.41 -21.31
N LEU A 816 -2.20 0.51 -20.42
CA LEU A 816 -3.18 1.57 -20.71
C LEU A 816 -2.72 2.46 -21.87
N ASN A 817 -1.48 2.94 -21.82
CA ASN A 817 -0.89 3.77 -22.88
C ASN A 817 -0.83 3.02 -24.21
N ALA A 818 -0.54 1.72 -24.19
CA ALA A 818 -0.56 0.89 -25.38
C ALA A 818 -1.96 0.74 -25.98
N LEU A 819 -2.98 0.46 -25.15
CA LEU A 819 -4.39 0.41 -25.59
C LEU A 819 -4.84 1.73 -26.21
N GLN A 820 -4.43 2.87 -25.64
CA GLN A 820 -4.68 4.20 -26.20
C GLN A 820 -3.95 4.40 -27.52
N SER A 821 -2.67 4.05 -27.58
CA SER A 821 -1.85 4.24 -28.79
C SER A 821 -2.40 3.43 -29.97
N VAL A 822 -2.82 2.19 -29.73
CA VAL A 822 -3.41 1.30 -30.73
C VAL A 822 -4.68 1.89 -31.36
N SER A 823 -5.45 2.70 -30.62
CA SER A 823 -6.64 3.37 -31.17
C SER A 823 -6.33 4.46 -32.19
N PHE A 824 -5.11 4.99 -32.20
CA PHE A 824 -4.67 6.06 -33.11
C PHE A 824 -3.70 5.56 -34.20
N MET A 825 -3.25 4.32 -34.14
CA MET A 825 -2.33 3.72 -35.11
C MET A 825 -3.01 3.41 -36.44
N LYS A 826 -2.38 3.75 -37.57
CA LYS A 826 -2.79 3.26 -38.90
C LYS A 826 -2.00 1.99 -39.22
N ILE A 827 -2.64 1.02 -39.87
CA ILE A 827 -1.99 -0.25 -40.30
C ILE A 827 -0.68 0.00 -41.10
N LYS A 828 -0.55 1.14 -41.77
CA LYS A 828 0.66 1.53 -42.52
C LYS A 828 1.87 1.85 -41.65
N ASP A 829 1.68 2.25 -40.39
CA ASP A 829 2.77 2.60 -39.45
C ASP A 829 3.45 1.34 -38.86
N ILE A 830 2.91 0.14 -39.18
CA ILE A 830 3.40 -1.19 -38.76
C ILE A 830 4.29 -1.84 -39.85
N LEU A 831 4.59 -1.14 -40.96
CA LEU A 831 5.56 -1.60 -41.95
C LEU A 831 6.97 -1.09 -41.61
N PRO A 832 7.93 -1.95 -41.22
CA PRO A 832 9.33 -1.65 -41.44
C PRO A 832 9.63 -1.87 -42.92
N GLU A 833 10.28 -0.90 -43.57
CA GLU A 833 10.95 -1.13 -44.86
C GLU A 833 11.87 -2.34 -44.76
N SER A 834 11.80 -3.18 -45.79
CA SER A 834 12.60 -4.39 -45.95
C SER A 834 14.08 -4.13 -45.71
N THR A 835 14.58 -4.53 -44.55
CA THR A 835 16.02 -4.69 -44.35
C THR A 835 16.28 -6.12 -43.93
N GLN A 836 16.72 -6.93 -44.89
CA GLN A 836 17.30 -8.24 -44.64
C GLN A 836 18.50 -8.10 -43.69
N ARG A 837 18.29 -8.25 -42.38
CA ARG A 837 19.39 -8.55 -41.46
C ARG A 837 19.56 -10.07 -41.40
N LYS A 838 20.52 -10.57 -42.18
CA LYS A 838 21.15 -11.87 -41.97
C LYS A 838 21.72 -11.89 -40.55
N VAL A 839 21.08 -12.62 -39.64
CA VAL A 839 21.69 -12.99 -38.37
C VAL A 839 22.78 -14.02 -38.68
N LYS A 840 24.05 -13.60 -38.59
CA LYS A 840 25.18 -14.53 -38.53
C LYS A 840 25.04 -15.37 -37.26
N LEU A 841 24.91 -16.68 -37.40
CA LEU A 841 25.15 -17.61 -36.32
C LEU A 841 26.63 -17.52 -35.91
N GLU A 842 26.93 -16.78 -34.86
CA GLU A 842 28.15 -16.99 -34.10
C GLU A 842 27.94 -18.13 -33.12
N LYS A 843 28.57 -19.27 -33.45
CA LYS A 843 28.78 -20.37 -32.53
C LYS A 843 29.68 -19.89 -31.38
N ARG A 844 29.12 -19.70 -30.18
CA ARG A 844 29.87 -19.90 -28.94
C ARG A 844 29.05 -20.74 -27.95
N PRO A 845 29.65 -21.79 -27.37
CA PRO A 845 28.97 -22.78 -26.55
C PRO A 845 28.85 -22.30 -25.10
N TRP A 846 27.81 -22.78 -24.40
CA TRP A 846 27.56 -22.69 -22.95
C TRP A 846 26.89 -21.40 -22.40
N VAL A 847 25.57 -21.27 -22.56
CA VAL A 847 24.63 -20.85 -21.49
C VAL A 847 23.26 -21.47 -21.78
N LEU A 848 22.87 -22.47 -20.98
CA LEU A 848 21.49 -22.93 -20.87
C LEU A 848 20.73 -21.94 -19.97
N ARG A 849 19.84 -21.14 -20.56
CA ARG A 849 18.62 -20.67 -19.89
C ARG A 849 17.47 -20.99 -20.83
N GLU A 850 16.74 -22.04 -20.48
CA GLU A 850 15.55 -22.49 -21.21
C GLU A 850 14.53 -21.35 -21.29
N ARG A 851 14.15 -20.98 -22.52
CA ARG A 851 12.77 -20.59 -22.78
C ARG A 851 11.95 -21.83 -22.50
N GLU A 852 11.23 -21.87 -21.38
CA GLU A 852 10.26 -22.93 -21.15
C GLU A 852 9.26 -22.94 -22.31
N THR A 853 8.96 -24.13 -22.79
CA THR A 853 8.15 -24.39 -23.98
C THR A 853 6.71 -23.91 -23.77
N SER A 854 6.29 -22.98 -24.64
CA SER A 854 4.88 -22.64 -24.87
C SER A 854 4.11 -23.91 -25.25
N VAL A 855 3.08 -24.23 -24.46
CA VAL A 855 2.23 -25.39 -24.70
C VAL A 855 1.31 -25.10 -25.89
N HIS A 856 1.49 -25.87 -26.97
CA HIS A 856 0.65 -25.84 -28.16
C HIS A 856 -0.21 -27.10 -28.17
N SER A 857 -1.53 -26.97 -28.12
CA SER A 857 -2.42 -28.07 -28.48
C SER A 857 -2.46 -28.20 -30.02
N ASN A 858 -2.06 -29.37 -30.53
CA ASN A 858 -1.89 -29.69 -31.94
C ASN A 858 -3.09 -29.35 -32.85
N SER A 859 -2.86 -28.46 -33.82
CA SER A 859 -3.25 -28.66 -35.23
C SER A 859 -2.41 -27.73 -36.11
N GLY A 860 -1.52 -28.28 -36.92
CA GLY A 860 -0.60 -27.53 -37.76
C GLY A 860 -1.33 -26.75 -38.86
N ILE A 861 -1.28 -25.41 -38.78
CA ILE A 861 -1.52 -24.50 -39.89
C ILE A 861 -0.50 -23.38 -39.78
N VAL A 862 0.22 -23.14 -40.88
CA VAL A 862 1.22 -22.09 -41.10
C VAL A 862 0.74 -20.74 -40.52
N GLU A 863 1.51 -20.18 -39.58
CA GLU A 863 1.30 -18.84 -39.01
C GLU A 863 1.43 -17.79 -40.11
N ASN A 864 0.31 -17.45 -40.73
CA ASN A 864 0.17 -16.16 -41.39
C ASN A 864 -0.26 -15.19 -40.29
N GLU A 865 0.71 -14.64 -39.54
CA GLU A 865 0.46 -13.63 -38.50
C GLU A 865 -0.26 -12.42 -39.13
N SER A 866 -1.60 -12.42 -39.06
CA SER A 866 -2.38 -11.25 -39.44
C SER A 866 -2.03 -10.14 -38.44
N ARG A 867 -1.36 -9.09 -38.92
CA ARG A 867 -1.06 -7.88 -38.13
C ARG A 867 -2.31 -7.01 -37.95
N SER A 868 -3.40 -7.61 -37.45
CA SER A 868 -4.62 -6.87 -37.12
C SER A 868 -4.40 -6.06 -35.85
N LEU A 869 -5.01 -4.88 -35.79
CA LEU A 869 -5.15 -4.13 -34.54
C LEU A 869 -6.49 -4.52 -33.92
N PRO A 870 -6.58 -4.57 -32.57
CA PRO A 870 -7.83 -4.87 -31.91
C PRO A 870 -8.89 -3.85 -32.32
N GLN A 871 -10.14 -4.30 -32.35
CA GLN A 871 -11.31 -3.48 -32.65
C GLN A 871 -12.28 -3.40 -31.47
N THR A 872 -12.17 -4.35 -30.54
CA THR A 872 -13.04 -4.47 -29.37
C THR A 872 -12.19 -4.61 -28.11
N LEU A 873 -12.48 -3.78 -27.11
CA LEU A 873 -11.97 -3.93 -25.74
C LEU A 873 -13.12 -4.37 -24.85
N ILE A 874 -12.91 -5.47 -24.14
CA ILE A 874 -13.80 -5.95 -23.10
C ILE A 874 -13.11 -5.70 -21.76
N TYR A 875 -13.70 -4.84 -20.94
CA TYR A 875 -13.16 -4.49 -19.64
C TYR A 875 -14.09 -5.03 -18.54
N ILE A 876 -13.52 -5.82 -17.64
CA ILE A 876 -14.18 -6.36 -16.46
C ILE A 876 -13.60 -5.63 -15.25
N SER A 877 -14.45 -5.20 -14.31
CA SER A 877 -14.01 -4.49 -13.11
C SER A 877 -14.69 -5.03 -11.88
N CYS A 878 -13.91 -5.24 -10.81
CA CYS A 878 -14.38 -5.64 -9.50
C CYS A 878 -14.74 -4.46 -8.56
N GLY A 879 -14.82 -3.23 -9.09
CA GLY A 879 -15.10 -2.04 -8.29
C GLY A 879 -15.51 -0.82 -9.12
N TRP A 880 -16.65 -0.22 -8.76
CA TRP A 880 -17.17 0.98 -9.43
C TRP A 880 -16.19 2.15 -9.36
N ASP A 881 -15.60 2.41 -8.19
CA ASP A 881 -14.70 3.54 -7.99
C ASP A 881 -13.42 3.42 -8.80
N THR A 882 -12.84 2.22 -8.89
CA THR A 882 -11.66 1.95 -9.73
C THR A 882 -11.97 2.20 -11.20
N LEU A 883 -13.10 1.67 -11.70
CA LEU A 883 -13.52 1.88 -13.09
C LEU A 883 -13.82 3.35 -13.38
N ARG A 884 -14.55 4.03 -12.48
CA ARG A 884 -14.87 5.45 -12.58
C ARG A 884 -13.58 6.29 -12.62
N SER A 885 -12.65 6.04 -11.71
CA SER A 885 -11.34 6.68 -11.68
C SER A 885 -10.53 6.42 -12.94
N TRP A 886 -10.64 5.22 -13.52
CA TRP A 886 -9.98 4.86 -14.78
C TRP A 886 -10.57 5.63 -15.97
N LEU A 887 -11.90 5.66 -16.09
CA LEU A 887 -12.60 6.39 -17.15
C LEU A 887 -12.44 7.92 -17.07
N PHE A 888 -12.20 8.47 -15.86
CA PHE A 888 -12.01 9.89 -15.61
C PHE A 888 -10.55 10.31 -15.40
N SER A 889 -9.57 9.50 -15.85
CA SER A 889 -8.17 9.93 -15.83
C SER A 889 -8.03 11.29 -16.52
N LYS A 890 -7.51 12.24 -15.73
CA LYS A 890 -7.67 13.69 -15.83
C LYS A 890 -7.24 14.28 -17.17
N LYS A 891 -8.21 14.68 -18.00
CA LYS A 891 -8.01 15.76 -19.00
C LYS A 891 -9.23 16.63 -19.31
N ASP A 892 -10.42 16.34 -18.75
CA ASP A 892 -11.67 16.92 -19.26
C ASP A 892 -12.45 17.82 -18.26
N GLN A 893 -11.80 18.39 -17.24
CA GLN A 893 -12.44 19.35 -16.32
C GLN A 893 -11.68 20.66 -16.08
N ARG A 894 -10.92 21.16 -17.06
CA ARG A 894 -10.45 22.57 -17.04
C ARG A 894 -10.70 23.28 -18.36
N GLN A 895 -11.95 23.70 -18.56
CA GLN A 895 -12.26 25.05 -19.05
C GLN A 895 -13.76 25.31 -18.83
N PRO A 896 -14.10 26.41 -18.14
CA PRO A 896 -14.60 27.54 -18.92
C PRO A 896 -14.11 28.92 -18.45
N LEU A 897 -14.09 29.85 -19.43
CA LEU A 897 -14.13 31.32 -19.33
C LEU A 897 -12.80 32.08 -19.14
N ARG A 898 -12.05 32.20 -20.25
CA ARG A 898 -11.58 33.51 -20.72
C ARG A 898 -11.86 33.66 -22.22
N GLU A 899 -13.09 34.05 -22.56
CA GLU A 899 -13.37 34.69 -23.84
C GLU A 899 -13.42 36.20 -23.63
N ARG A 900 -12.41 36.91 -24.15
CA ARG A 900 -12.63 38.21 -24.79
C ARG A 900 -12.04 38.14 -26.19
N ASN A 901 -12.91 38.47 -27.14
CA ASN A 901 -12.63 38.80 -28.54
C ASN A 901 -12.41 37.64 -29.51
N LEU A 902 -13.51 37.04 -29.97
CA LEU A 902 -13.73 36.88 -31.42
C LEU A 902 -15.23 36.77 -31.72
N LYS A 903 -15.71 37.70 -32.55
CA LYS A 903 -17.09 37.82 -32.98
C LYS A 903 -17.53 36.60 -33.80
N ARG A 904 -18.75 36.13 -33.52
CA ARG A 904 -19.75 35.52 -34.44
C ARG A 904 -19.17 34.67 -35.58
N LYS A 905 -19.28 33.34 -35.45
CA LYS A 905 -20.15 32.50 -36.30
C LYS A 905 -20.08 31.02 -35.91
N ASP A 906 -21.27 30.43 -35.79
CA ASP A 906 -21.62 29.02 -35.99
C ASP A 906 -21.70 28.06 -34.77
N PRO A 907 -22.89 27.90 -34.14
CA PRO A 907 -23.14 26.96 -33.03
C PRO A 907 -22.97 25.48 -33.41
N VAL A 908 -22.93 25.16 -34.71
CA VAL A 908 -22.85 23.78 -35.22
C VAL A 908 -21.43 23.19 -35.06
N LYS A 909 -20.39 24.02 -34.95
CA LYS A 909 -19.01 23.54 -34.81
C LYS A 909 -18.63 23.11 -33.38
N ALA A 910 -19.23 23.70 -32.34
CA ALA A 910 -19.00 23.29 -30.95
C ALA A 910 -19.62 21.92 -30.62
N GLN A 911 -20.81 21.63 -31.16
CA GLN A 911 -21.41 20.28 -31.08
C GLN A 911 -20.64 19.23 -31.89
N ASN A 912 -20.01 19.62 -33.00
CA ASN A 912 -19.17 18.73 -33.79
C ASN A 912 -17.78 18.48 -33.18
N TYR A 913 -17.27 19.39 -32.35
CA TYR A 913 -16.00 19.20 -31.63
C TYR A 913 -16.17 18.21 -30.46
N ILE A 914 -17.27 18.30 -29.71
CA ILE A 914 -17.64 17.34 -28.66
C ILE A 914 -18.01 15.97 -29.25
N ARG A 915 -18.54 15.91 -30.48
CA ARG A 915 -18.74 14.64 -31.21
C ARG A 915 -17.44 14.02 -31.75
N ARG A 916 -16.37 14.80 -31.95
CA ARG A 916 -15.07 14.32 -32.45
C ARG A 916 -14.10 13.86 -31.36
N CYS A 917 -14.27 14.33 -30.12
CA CYS A 917 -13.52 13.85 -28.95
C CYS A 917 -14.24 12.71 -28.19
N LYS A 918 -15.18 12.01 -28.85
CA LYS A 918 -15.74 10.76 -28.34
C LYS A 918 -14.73 9.64 -28.54
N ILE A 919 -14.28 9.04 -27.43
CA ILE A 919 -13.83 7.64 -27.27
C ILE A 919 -13.84 6.86 -28.61
N GLU A 920 -12.77 6.96 -29.41
CA GLU A 920 -12.45 6.00 -30.47
C GLU A 920 -11.44 4.95 -29.97
N LEU A 921 -11.38 4.76 -28.66
CA LEU A 921 -10.66 3.68 -27.99
C LEU A 921 -11.43 2.37 -28.11
N LEU A 922 -11.54 1.79 -29.32
CA LEU A 922 -12.21 0.51 -29.56
C LEU A 922 -13.73 0.56 -29.25
N ARG A 923 -14.52 -0.40 -29.71
CA ARG A 923 -15.90 -0.56 -29.20
C ARG A 923 -15.82 -1.09 -27.76
N ILE A 924 -15.61 -0.21 -26.77
CA ILE A 924 -15.51 -0.63 -25.36
C ILE A 924 -16.84 -1.26 -24.90
N LYS A 925 -16.78 -2.50 -24.45
CA LYS A 925 -17.86 -3.18 -23.74
C LYS A 925 -17.45 -3.33 -22.29
N ILE A 926 -18.07 -2.52 -21.44
CA ILE A 926 -17.89 -2.55 -20.00
C ILE A 926 -18.94 -3.50 -19.44
N PHE A 927 -18.49 -4.52 -18.71
CA PHE A 927 -19.38 -5.35 -17.92
C PHE A 927 -19.20 -5.02 -16.45
N LYS A 928 -20.32 -4.77 -15.78
CA LYS A 928 -20.40 -4.47 -14.36
C LYS A 928 -21.58 -5.27 -13.81
N ASP A 929 -21.32 -6.24 -12.97
CA ASP A 929 -22.36 -6.88 -12.16
C ASP A 929 -22.38 -6.15 -10.82
N LEU A 930 -23.31 -5.21 -10.65
CA LEU A 930 -23.45 -4.43 -9.43
C LEU A 930 -24.25 -5.21 -8.36
N TYR A 931 -23.54 -5.92 -7.48
CA TYR A 931 -23.96 -6.19 -6.09
C TYR A 931 -25.04 -7.26 -5.83
N PRO A 932 -24.96 -7.97 -4.66
CA PRO A 932 -24.88 -7.32 -3.36
C PRO A 932 -23.88 -7.90 -2.33
N LEU A 933 -23.13 -6.99 -1.69
CA LEU A 933 -22.40 -7.07 -0.41
C LEU A 933 -20.90 -7.46 -0.48
N TYR A 934 -20.05 -6.45 -0.69
CA TYR A 934 -18.57 -6.39 -0.73
C TYR A 934 -17.82 -7.73 -0.66
N CYS A 935 -17.60 -8.39 -1.81
CA CYS A 935 -16.27 -8.59 -2.42
C CYS A 935 -16.30 -9.59 -3.60
N GLU A 936 -15.51 -9.23 -4.62
CA GLU A 936 -14.93 -10.00 -5.75
C GLU A 936 -15.85 -10.29 -6.96
N ILE A 937 -15.64 -9.38 -7.95
CA ILE A 937 -16.38 -8.95 -9.15
C ILE A 937 -17.70 -8.23 -8.90
#